data_AF-A0A954VHA5-F1
#
_entry.id   AF-A0A954VHA5-F1
#
_cell.length_a   1.000
_cell.length_b   1.000
_cell.length_c   1.000
_cell.angle_alpha   90.00
_cell.angle_beta   90.00
_cell.angle_gamma   90.00
#
_symmetry.space_group_name_H-M   'P 1'
#
loop_
_entity.id
_entity.type
_entity.pdbx_description
1 polymer ?
#
loop_
_entity_poly.entity_id
_entity_poly.type
_entity_poly.pdbx_seq_one_letter_code
_entity_poly.pdbx_strand_id
1 'polypeptide(L)'
;MLASVFFTFLVSGAVLQDDSNAIKEARHAIAIKDWRVAIQKSDLVSDPSDKARLYDEIVPELASVEMKAEFTGIIMRLFDDTKFSDSVRKTCMLKTVETLGRLQEKEFWELIKLCDSKIAANIIEGLISATNLNVMVENSDKNLIRLMDYYFHSDPDPIYVEPETELRTQLLGVLIYSLNSQETSPQSMKMQEFFRKCIVVNMNFLEACEMLREHEDVEWRSTRLSHKLDRLRWILARAHSKIGEENEASLIKSKLKGLLFKADAILQVASTAESFGIDTRQKLLDLISRFPDLSEGKPLSGDIAGMPNIDSVQVQYIKFLAKLISEEKATEREREFLFNVDPPLIQSAAEELIKNGTVKIGLGLEEFLKEPHKSALKQALIRVLVHCEEFDEAIRLAIEMNDLPKTKLQILRSNLSSQKFSELEISIAKEFLTSGKEMTYDESQAVFKVIRSLIGQGDYDHARQLILAVPQIDSRVAHYLELVEAEVASGDLDGGKDTLDKARELALNSPTIGNNAVICRELAMELVELEGIDQALSFIKDLELRFASEATIGSAYFEILLSLPNRGESERFIELAKSMPLTLAQSSSTFYVVRELLRTGDFEVAITLTGKVDSLENRCYLQFEIGKSLYAAGRESEANSIIESAMKQIPDLIRPKGNGRIATIGAQLAVAGDIESALRIAEMLPNLNNARLDMNYHKLAESLVVHCDASRLSETMSLARKLLSTGQSNRFNGEKALSDALFSRGEYNEARNVLMEIPIETERLRLLDRLDQLIQVRTKK
;
A
#
# COMPACT_ATOMS: atom_id res chain seq x y z
N MET A 1 -43.39 29.63 -32.77
CA MET A 1 -42.33 28.67 -33.17
C MET A 1 -40.94 29.32 -33.25
N LEU A 2 -40.71 30.39 -34.03
CA LEU A 2 -39.40 31.08 -34.06
C LEU A 2 -38.96 31.67 -32.71
N ALA A 3 -39.88 32.16 -31.87
CA ALA A 3 -39.56 32.63 -30.51
C ALA A 3 -39.16 31.50 -29.54
N SER A 4 -39.62 30.26 -29.78
CA SER A 4 -39.24 29.09 -28.98
C SER A 4 -37.86 28.59 -29.35
N VAL A 5 -37.48 28.66 -30.64
CA VAL A 5 -36.13 28.33 -31.10
C VAL A 5 -35.13 29.39 -30.62
N PHE A 6 -35.51 30.66 -30.56
CA PHE A 6 -34.67 31.74 -30.01
C PHE A 6 -34.47 31.61 -28.48
N PHE A 7 -35.48 31.15 -27.74
CA PHE A 7 -35.35 30.93 -26.29
C PHE A 7 -34.51 29.68 -25.98
N THR A 8 -34.58 28.63 -26.80
CA THR A 8 -33.70 27.46 -26.67
C THR A 8 -32.25 27.78 -27.04
N PHE A 9 -32.00 28.65 -28.03
CA PHE A 9 -30.64 29.09 -28.38
C PHE A 9 -30.03 30.05 -27.33
N LEU A 10 -30.83 30.86 -26.65
CA LEU A 10 -30.37 31.72 -25.55
C LEU A 10 -30.10 30.96 -24.24
N VAL A 11 -30.75 29.81 -24.03
CA VAL A 11 -30.53 28.95 -22.85
C VAL A 11 -29.42 27.89 -23.09
N SER A 12 -29.07 27.61 -24.35
CA SER A 12 -27.95 26.70 -24.70
C SER A 12 -26.68 27.42 -25.18
N GLY A 13 -26.69 28.75 -25.23
CA GLY A 13 -25.47 29.55 -25.18
C GLY A 13 -24.88 29.43 -23.78
N ALA A 14 -24.07 28.39 -23.57
CA ALA A 14 -23.20 28.29 -22.41
C ALA A 14 -22.43 29.62 -22.30
N VAL A 15 -22.84 30.46 -21.36
CA VAL A 15 -21.95 31.45 -20.79
C VAL A 15 -20.72 30.65 -20.41
N LEU A 16 -19.59 30.93 -21.06
CA LEU A 16 -18.27 30.62 -20.52
C LEU A 16 -18.27 31.31 -19.15
N GLN A 17 -18.72 30.59 -18.11
CA GLN A 17 -18.60 31.06 -16.75
C GLN A 17 -17.10 31.08 -16.51
N ASP A 18 -16.57 32.29 -16.43
CA ASP A 18 -15.20 32.54 -16.06
C ASP A 18 -14.94 31.82 -14.72
N ASP A 19 -14.08 30.79 -14.73
CA ASP A 19 -13.69 30.03 -13.55
C ASP A 19 -13.25 30.97 -12.41
N SER A 20 -12.70 32.15 -12.75
CA SER A 20 -12.36 33.21 -11.80
C SER A 20 -13.54 33.66 -10.93
N ASN A 21 -14.74 33.77 -11.49
CA ASN A 21 -15.93 34.15 -10.74
C ASN A 21 -16.43 32.99 -9.86
N ALA A 22 -16.43 31.75 -10.37
CA ALA A 22 -16.81 30.58 -9.59
C ALA A 22 -15.86 30.37 -8.39
N ILE A 23 -14.55 30.52 -8.61
CA ILE A 23 -13.52 30.46 -7.56
C ILE A 23 -13.72 31.57 -6.53
N LYS A 24 -13.97 32.81 -6.97
CA LYS A 24 -14.18 33.95 -6.08
C LYS A 24 -15.45 33.80 -5.23
N GLU A 25 -16.53 33.31 -5.82
CA GLU A 25 -17.79 33.03 -5.12
C GLU A 25 -17.63 31.85 -4.14
N ALA A 26 -16.90 30.79 -4.53
CA ALA A 26 -16.58 29.67 -3.65
C ALA A 26 -15.77 30.13 -2.43
N ARG A 27 -14.71 30.92 -2.64
CA ARG A 27 -13.90 31.48 -1.54
C ARG A 27 -14.65 32.46 -0.66
N HIS A 28 -15.54 33.26 -1.23
CA HIS A 28 -16.40 34.13 -0.43
C HIS A 28 -17.34 33.31 0.45
N ALA A 29 -17.94 32.24 -0.10
CA ALA A 29 -18.79 31.32 0.64
C ALA A 29 -18.01 30.57 1.75
N ILE A 30 -16.76 30.15 1.49
CA ILE A 30 -15.84 29.61 2.51
C ILE A 30 -15.63 30.62 3.64
N ALA A 31 -15.33 31.88 3.31
CA ALA A 31 -15.04 32.93 4.29
C ALA A 31 -16.23 33.23 5.22
N ILE A 32 -17.47 33.12 4.72
CA ILE A 32 -18.70 33.30 5.51
C ILE A 32 -19.28 32.00 6.08
N LYS A 33 -18.58 30.87 5.86
CA LYS A 33 -18.99 29.52 6.28
C LYS A 33 -20.32 29.04 5.70
N ASP A 34 -20.67 29.49 4.50
CA ASP A 34 -21.81 28.98 3.73
C ASP A 34 -21.35 27.80 2.85
N TRP A 35 -21.15 26.65 3.49
CA TRP A 35 -20.53 25.49 2.87
C TRP A 35 -21.31 24.93 1.69
N ARG A 36 -22.63 25.03 1.74
CA ARG A 36 -23.50 24.57 0.64
C ARG A 36 -23.24 25.37 -0.63
N VAL A 37 -23.12 26.69 -0.50
CA VAL A 37 -22.78 27.57 -1.62
C VAL A 37 -21.33 27.37 -2.04
N ALA A 38 -20.39 27.20 -1.10
CA ALA A 38 -18.98 26.94 -1.41
C ALA A 38 -18.80 25.69 -2.30
N ILE A 39 -19.50 24.60 -1.97
CA ILE A 39 -19.47 23.34 -2.73
C ILE A 39 -20.13 23.53 -4.10
N GLN A 40 -21.33 24.12 -4.14
CA GLN A 40 -22.04 24.36 -5.40
C GLN A 40 -21.22 25.24 -6.36
N LYS A 41 -20.49 26.22 -5.85
CA LYS A 41 -19.63 27.10 -6.67
C LYS A 41 -18.32 26.44 -7.08
N SER A 42 -17.75 25.57 -6.23
CA SER A 42 -16.60 24.74 -6.58
C SER A 42 -16.95 23.73 -7.68
N ASP A 43 -18.19 23.22 -7.72
CA ASP A 43 -18.68 22.31 -8.76
C ASP A 43 -18.76 22.96 -10.15
N LEU A 44 -18.84 24.28 -10.22
CA LEU A 44 -18.86 25.04 -11.47
C LEU A 44 -17.46 25.32 -12.04
N VAL A 45 -16.39 25.07 -11.28
CA VAL A 45 -15.01 25.27 -11.74
C VAL A 45 -14.62 24.16 -12.71
N SER A 46 -14.22 24.54 -13.92
CA SER A 46 -13.93 23.60 -15.00
C SER A 46 -12.51 23.02 -14.92
N ASP A 47 -11.53 23.78 -14.42
CA ASP A 47 -10.17 23.30 -14.19
C ASP A 47 -10.08 22.34 -12.97
N PRO A 48 -9.61 21.09 -13.15
CA PRO A 48 -9.54 20.11 -12.06
C PRO A 48 -8.57 20.48 -10.93
N SER A 49 -7.52 21.27 -11.21
CA SER A 49 -6.51 21.66 -10.22
C SER A 49 -7.03 22.75 -9.30
N ASP A 50 -7.71 23.75 -9.86
CA ASP A 50 -8.34 24.82 -9.08
C ASP A 50 -9.58 24.31 -8.32
N LYS A 51 -10.33 23.37 -8.92
CA LYS A 51 -11.39 22.63 -8.22
C LYS A 51 -10.84 21.85 -7.02
N ALA A 52 -9.72 21.12 -7.19
CA ALA A 52 -9.06 20.40 -6.10
C ALA A 52 -8.55 21.34 -4.99
N ARG A 53 -7.97 22.50 -5.34
CA ARG A 53 -7.54 23.53 -4.37
C ARG A 53 -8.69 24.06 -3.53
N LEU A 54 -9.85 24.31 -4.14
CA LEU A 54 -11.05 24.72 -3.40
C LEU A 54 -11.51 23.64 -2.42
N TYR A 55 -11.49 22.37 -2.81
CA TYR A 55 -11.79 21.27 -1.88
C TYR A 55 -10.76 21.15 -0.76
N ASP A 56 -9.48 21.40 -1.03
CA ASP A 56 -8.42 21.47 -0.01
C ASP A 56 -8.66 22.60 1.02
N GLU A 57 -9.29 23.71 0.61
CA GLU A 57 -9.72 24.78 1.51
C GLU A 57 -11.00 24.43 2.29
N ILE A 58 -11.95 23.69 1.68
CA ILE A 58 -13.26 23.34 2.25
C ILE A 58 -13.19 22.18 3.26
N VAL A 59 -12.43 21.12 2.95
CA VAL A 59 -12.44 19.84 3.70
C VAL A 59 -11.96 19.98 5.16
N PRO A 60 -10.85 20.69 5.46
CA PRO A 60 -10.39 20.87 6.85
C PRO A 60 -11.39 21.64 7.73
N GLU A 61 -12.11 22.60 7.15
CA GLU A 61 -13.09 23.42 7.87
C GLU A 61 -14.41 22.65 8.10
N LEU A 62 -14.86 21.84 7.13
CA LEU A 62 -16.01 20.96 7.31
C LEU A 62 -15.78 19.88 8.39
N ALA A 63 -14.54 19.41 8.52
CA ALA A 63 -14.15 18.48 9.57
C ALA A 63 -14.23 19.08 10.99
N SER A 64 -14.33 20.41 11.10
CA SER A 64 -14.46 21.13 12.37
C SER A 64 -15.91 21.35 12.83
N VAL A 65 -16.92 20.97 12.01
CA VAL A 65 -18.34 21.24 12.26
C VAL A 65 -19.14 19.94 12.41
N GLU A 66 -20.17 19.93 13.27
CA GLU A 66 -21.15 18.84 13.49
C GLU A 66 -22.06 18.54 12.27
N MET A 67 -21.61 18.67 11.02
CA MET A 67 -22.42 18.39 9.82
C MET A 67 -22.06 17.04 9.17
N LYS A 68 -22.39 15.96 9.91
CA LYS A 68 -22.10 14.56 9.55
C LYS A 68 -22.73 14.10 8.21
N ALA A 69 -23.92 14.61 7.87
CA ALA A 69 -24.62 14.24 6.63
C ALA A 69 -24.06 14.93 5.38
N GLU A 70 -23.63 16.19 5.49
CA GLU A 70 -23.07 16.93 4.35
C GLU A 70 -21.66 16.48 4.01
N PHE A 71 -20.83 16.18 5.02
CA PHE A 71 -19.50 15.60 4.83
C PHE A 71 -19.56 14.26 4.07
N THR A 72 -20.50 13.39 4.43
CA THR A 72 -20.76 12.12 3.73
C THR A 72 -21.16 12.38 2.27
N GLY A 73 -22.07 13.32 2.01
CA GLY A 73 -22.50 13.66 0.65
C GLY A 73 -21.43 14.32 -0.23
N ILE A 74 -20.37 14.88 0.35
CA ILE A 74 -19.22 15.43 -0.39
C ILE A 74 -18.24 14.31 -0.74
N ILE A 75 -17.97 13.42 0.22
CA ILE A 75 -17.16 12.22 -0.01
C ILE A 75 -17.75 11.40 -1.16
N MET A 76 -19.05 11.10 -1.12
CA MET A 76 -19.72 10.32 -2.19
C MET A 76 -19.57 10.99 -3.57
N ARG A 77 -19.72 12.32 -3.65
CA ARG A 77 -19.58 13.07 -4.92
C ARG A 77 -18.15 13.14 -5.44
N LEU A 78 -17.16 13.24 -4.54
CA LEU A 78 -15.74 13.19 -4.92
C LEU A 78 -15.32 11.81 -5.45
N PHE A 79 -15.97 10.75 -4.98
CA PHE A 79 -15.70 9.38 -5.44
C PHE A 79 -16.38 9.03 -6.76
N ASP A 80 -17.55 9.61 -7.06
CA ASP A 80 -18.29 9.37 -8.31
C ASP A 80 -17.83 10.25 -9.49
N ASP A 81 -17.12 11.36 -9.25
CA ASP A 81 -16.67 12.26 -10.32
C ASP A 81 -15.40 11.74 -11.02
N THR A 82 -15.63 11.00 -12.12
CA THR A 82 -14.59 10.44 -13.01
C THR A 82 -13.61 11.47 -13.60
N LYS A 83 -13.87 12.78 -13.43
CA LYS A 83 -12.99 13.85 -13.94
C LYS A 83 -11.77 14.12 -13.07
N PHE A 84 -11.70 13.58 -11.85
CA PHE A 84 -10.51 13.73 -11.00
C PHE A 84 -9.42 12.70 -11.36
N SER A 85 -8.18 13.16 -11.48
CA SER A 85 -7.01 12.27 -11.64
C SER A 85 -6.81 11.38 -10.41
N ASP A 86 -6.20 10.20 -10.59
CA ASP A 86 -5.98 9.25 -9.50
C ASP A 86 -5.12 9.85 -8.37
N SER A 87 -4.19 10.75 -8.68
CA SER A 87 -3.40 11.48 -7.68
C SER A 87 -4.28 12.40 -6.81
N VAL A 88 -5.26 13.07 -7.41
CA VAL A 88 -6.19 13.94 -6.68
C VAL A 88 -7.14 13.08 -5.85
N ARG A 89 -7.70 12.01 -6.42
CA ARG A 89 -8.55 11.06 -5.67
C ARG A 89 -7.78 10.42 -4.50
N LYS A 90 -6.53 10.01 -4.69
CA LYS A 90 -5.67 9.44 -3.65
C LYS A 90 -5.28 10.47 -2.57
N THR A 91 -5.03 11.72 -2.95
CA THR A 91 -4.72 12.80 -2.00
C THR A 91 -5.94 13.19 -1.17
N CYS A 92 -7.11 13.31 -1.81
CA CYS A 92 -8.38 13.50 -1.12
C CYS A 92 -8.68 12.31 -0.20
N MET A 93 -8.48 11.07 -0.67
CA MET A 93 -8.65 9.86 0.13
C MET A 93 -7.72 9.84 1.35
N LEU A 94 -6.42 10.15 1.20
CA LEU A 94 -5.47 10.21 2.31
C LEU A 94 -5.84 11.28 3.33
N LYS A 95 -6.27 12.48 2.90
CA LYS A 95 -6.73 13.55 3.79
C LYS A 95 -8.06 13.22 4.46
N THR A 96 -8.99 12.58 3.74
CA THR A 96 -10.23 12.04 4.31
C THR A 96 -9.92 10.99 5.35
N VAL A 97 -9.02 10.05 5.07
CA VAL A 97 -8.55 9.02 6.01
C VAL A 97 -7.86 9.63 7.24
N GLU A 98 -6.99 10.63 7.07
CA GLU A 98 -6.36 11.37 8.17
C GLU A 98 -7.39 12.09 9.05
N THR A 99 -8.46 12.59 8.42
CA THR A 99 -9.59 13.25 9.10
C THR A 99 -10.49 12.24 9.81
N LEU A 100 -10.77 11.09 9.19
CA LEU A 100 -11.55 9.99 9.77
C LEU A 100 -10.83 9.35 10.96
N GLY A 101 -9.49 9.32 10.95
CA GLY A 101 -8.67 8.91 12.10
C GLY A 101 -8.82 9.80 13.33
N ARG A 102 -9.54 10.94 13.24
CA ARG A 102 -9.86 11.83 14.36
C ARG A 102 -11.27 11.60 14.94
N LEU A 103 -12.10 10.76 14.32
CA LEU A 103 -13.43 10.40 14.82
C LEU A 103 -13.35 9.45 16.02
N GLN A 104 -14.30 9.54 16.96
CA GLN A 104 -14.43 8.48 17.98
C GLN A 104 -14.95 7.19 17.35
N GLU A 105 -14.60 6.03 17.92
CA GLU A 105 -14.93 4.69 17.39
C GLU A 105 -16.40 4.54 16.98
N LYS A 106 -17.32 5.03 17.81
CA LYS A 106 -18.77 4.97 17.54
C LYS A 106 -19.15 5.77 16.29
N GLU A 107 -18.48 6.89 16.03
CA GLU A 107 -18.78 7.79 14.92
C GLU A 107 -18.22 7.27 13.60
N PHE A 108 -17.06 6.62 13.63
CA PHE A 108 -16.48 5.94 12.48
C PHE A 108 -17.41 4.83 11.96
N TRP A 109 -17.92 3.97 12.86
CA TRP A 109 -18.79 2.87 12.46
C TRP A 109 -20.19 3.31 12.01
N GLU A 110 -20.75 4.39 12.57
CA GLU A 110 -21.99 4.98 12.07
C GLU A 110 -21.80 5.55 10.65
N LEU A 111 -20.63 6.09 10.32
CA LEU A 111 -20.30 6.54 8.97
C LEU A 111 -20.20 5.38 7.98
N ILE A 112 -19.48 4.30 8.32
CA ILE A 112 -19.33 3.12 7.44
C ILE A 112 -20.68 2.48 7.11
N LYS A 113 -21.64 2.47 8.06
CA LYS A 113 -23.00 1.96 7.81
C LYS A 113 -23.81 2.79 6.82
N LEU A 114 -23.43 4.05 6.59
CA LEU A 114 -24.11 4.96 5.66
C LEU A 114 -23.53 4.89 4.24
N CYS A 115 -22.38 4.23 4.05
CA CYS A 115 -21.76 4.02 2.74
C CYS A 115 -22.28 2.76 2.06
N ASP A 116 -22.26 2.73 0.73
CA ASP A 116 -22.40 1.45 0.00
C ASP A 116 -21.15 0.57 0.20
N SER A 117 -21.28 -0.72 -0.14
CA SER A 117 -20.25 -1.73 0.10
C SER A 117 -18.92 -1.45 -0.62
N LYS A 118 -18.96 -0.81 -1.79
CA LYS A 118 -17.77 -0.49 -2.58
C LYS A 118 -16.99 0.67 -1.96
N ILE A 119 -17.69 1.70 -1.51
CA ILE A 119 -17.08 2.86 -0.86
C ILE A 119 -16.58 2.50 0.54
N ALA A 120 -17.34 1.69 1.29
CA ALA A 120 -16.89 1.15 2.56
C ALA A 120 -15.59 0.32 2.40
N ALA A 121 -15.52 -0.54 1.38
CA ALA A 121 -14.33 -1.32 1.08
C ALA A 121 -13.11 -0.44 0.75
N ASN A 122 -13.27 0.56 -0.12
CA ASN A 122 -12.18 1.48 -0.49
C ASN A 122 -11.68 2.33 0.69
N ILE A 123 -12.59 2.77 1.58
CA ILE A 123 -12.21 3.50 2.80
C ILE A 123 -11.40 2.59 3.72
N ILE A 124 -11.81 1.33 3.88
CA ILE A 124 -11.10 0.33 4.70
C ILE A 124 -9.73 -0.01 4.10
N GLU A 125 -9.65 -0.23 2.79
CA GLU A 125 -8.39 -0.51 2.09
C GLU A 125 -7.42 0.67 2.13
N GLY A 126 -7.93 1.89 1.98
CA GLY A 126 -7.17 3.12 2.16
C GLY A 126 -6.62 3.30 3.58
N LEU A 127 -7.41 2.94 4.61
CA LEU A 127 -6.97 2.94 6.01
C LEU A 127 -5.87 1.91 6.28
N ILE A 128 -6.01 0.70 5.73
CA ILE A 128 -5.02 -0.37 5.83
C ILE A 128 -3.71 0.04 5.13
N SER A 129 -3.81 0.66 3.97
CA SER A 129 -2.64 1.10 3.18
C SER A 129 -1.94 2.34 3.75
N ALA A 130 -2.68 3.23 4.42
CA ALA A 130 -2.15 4.48 4.97
C ALA A 130 -1.56 4.35 6.38
N THR A 131 -1.80 3.24 7.09
CA THR A 131 -1.29 3.02 8.45
C THR A 131 -0.24 1.92 8.48
N ASN A 132 0.88 2.16 9.18
CA ASN A 132 1.61 1.04 9.79
C ASN A 132 0.63 0.38 10.78
N LEU A 133 0.23 -0.87 10.51
CA LEU A 133 -0.84 -1.64 11.15
C LEU A 133 -0.91 -1.61 12.70
N ASN A 134 0.14 -1.14 13.37
CA ASN A 134 0.23 -1.07 14.84
C ASN A 134 -0.86 -0.21 15.49
N VAL A 135 -1.38 0.83 14.84
CA VAL A 135 -2.37 1.75 15.46
C VAL A 135 -3.77 1.13 15.58
N MET A 136 -4.15 0.20 14.70
CA MET A 136 -5.42 -0.53 14.80
C MET A 136 -5.35 -1.75 15.71
N VAL A 137 -4.20 -2.42 15.79
CA VAL A 137 -4.01 -3.62 16.63
C VAL A 137 -3.99 -3.28 18.12
N GLU A 138 -3.53 -2.09 18.51
CA GLU A 138 -3.47 -1.68 19.92
C GLU A 138 -4.83 -1.34 20.55
N ASN A 139 -5.91 -1.22 19.77
CA ASN A 139 -7.26 -0.89 20.26
C ASN A 139 -8.34 -1.94 19.87
N SER A 140 -8.25 -3.09 20.54
CA SER A 140 -9.26 -4.14 20.76
C SER A 140 -9.59 -5.14 19.63
N ASP A 141 -9.54 -6.43 19.99
CA ASP A 141 -9.97 -7.61 19.21
C ASP A 141 -11.37 -7.48 18.58
N LYS A 142 -12.23 -6.61 19.12
CA LYS A 142 -13.61 -6.42 18.65
C LYS A 142 -13.70 -5.72 17.29
N ASN A 143 -12.76 -4.85 16.94
CA ASN A 143 -12.77 -4.12 15.68
C ASN A 143 -12.38 -5.03 14.51
N LEU A 144 -11.38 -5.90 14.71
CA LEU A 144 -10.99 -6.92 13.73
C LEU A 144 -12.14 -7.92 13.48
N ILE A 145 -12.84 -8.34 14.54
CA ILE A 145 -13.99 -9.26 14.46
C ILE A 145 -15.15 -8.65 13.66
N ARG A 146 -15.50 -7.37 13.88
CA ARG A 146 -16.57 -6.69 13.14
C ARG A 146 -16.22 -6.45 11.67
N LEU A 147 -14.96 -6.13 11.39
CA LEU A 147 -14.46 -5.97 10.03
C LEU A 147 -14.59 -7.29 9.25
N MET A 148 -14.22 -8.41 9.89
CA MET A 148 -14.38 -9.74 9.30
C MET A 148 -15.84 -10.14 9.11
N ASP A 149 -16.71 -9.84 10.06
CA ASP A 149 -18.13 -10.17 9.96
C ASP A 149 -18.80 -9.42 8.79
N TYR A 150 -18.40 -8.17 8.54
CA TYR A 150 -18.85 -7.40 7.37
C TYR A 150 -18.26 -7.93 6.05
N TYR A 151 -16.95 -8.22 6.01
CA TYR A 151 -16.24 -8.57 4.78
C TYR A 151 -16.49 -10.01 4.30
N PHE A 152 -16.70 -10.97 5.20
CA PHE A 152 -16.98 -12.38 4.83
C PHE A 152 -18.46 -12.68 4.54
N HIS A 153 -19.37 -11.73 4.78
CA HIS A 153 -20.82 -11.94 4.66
C HIS A 153 -21.53 -10.96 3.71
N SER A 154 -20.82 -10.01 3.11
CA SER A 154 -21.35 -9.19 2.01
C SER A 154 -21.30 -10.01 0.70
N ASP A 155 -22.39 -10.09 -0.05
CA ASP A 155 -22.45 -10.83 -1.32
C ASP A 155 -21.43 -10.22 -2.33
N PRO A 156 -20.46 -10.99 -2.84
CA PRO A 156 -19.49 -10.47 -3.79
C PRO A 156 -20.12 -10.35 -5.18
N ASP A 157 -19.85 -9.22 -5.84
CA ASP A 157 -20.11 -9.02 -7.27
C ASP A 157 -19.09 -9.86 -8.07
N PRO A 158 -19.51 -10.77 -8.97
CA PRO A 158 -18.64 -11.83 -9.53
C PRO A 158 -17.49 -11.37 -10.44
N ILE A 159 -17.21 -10.07 -10.57
CA ILE A 159 -16.29 -9.50 -11.56
C ILE A 159 -14.87 -9.25 -10.98
N TYR A 160 -14.64 -9.31 -9.67
CA TYR A 160 -13.34 -8.98 -9.05
C TYR A 160 -12.89 -10.04 -8.02
N VAL A 161 -12.28 -11.14 -8.46
CA VAL A 161 -11.91 -12.29 -7.59
C VAL A 161 -10.44 -12.27 -7.14
N GLU A 162 -9.52 -11.63 -7.88
CA GLU A 162 -8.08 -11.73 -7.58
C GLU A 162 -7.57 -10.84 -6.43
N PRO A 163 -7.89 -9.52 -6.34
CA PRO A 163 -7.43 -8.68 -5.23
C PRO A 163 -7.99 -9.13 -3.86
N GLU A 164 -9.17 -9.75 -3.89
CA GLU A 164 -9.90 -10.19 -2.71
C GLU A 164 -9.27 -11.42 -2.05
N THR A 165 -8.58 -12.27 -2.84
CA THR A 165 -7.92 -13.48 -2.33
C THR A 165 -6.64 -13.13 -1.56
N GLU A 166 -5.90 -12.13 -2.03
CA GLU A 166 -4.71 -11.62 -1.37
C GLU A 166 -5.07 -10.92 -0.05
N LEU A 167 -6.09 -10.06 -0.05
CA LEU A 167 -6.57 -9.38 1.15
C LEU A 167 -7.13 -10.37 2.19
N ARG A 168 -7.89 -11.39 1.75
CA ARG A 168 -8.37 -12.47 2.63
C ARG A 168 -7.22 -13.27 3.23
N THR A 169 -6.15 -13.51 2.48
CA THR A 169 -4.95 -14.22 2.94
C THR A 169 -4.14 -13.38 3.94
N GLN A 170 -4.00 -12.08 3.69
CA GLN A 170 -3.35 -11.13 4.60
C GLN A 170 -4.13 -10.98 5.92
N LEU A 171 -5.47 -10.87 5.85
CA LEU A 171 -6.33 -10.87 7.04
C LEU A 171 -6.26 -12.18 7.82
N LEU A 172 -6.17 -13.33 7.12
CA LEU A 172 -5.96 -14.63 7.77
C LEU A 172 -4.60 -14.71 8.46
N GLY A 173 -3.55 -14.16 7.85
CA GLY A 173 -2.19 -14.10 8.41
C GLY A 173 -2.13 -13.24 9.68
N VAL A 174 -2.79 -12.08 9.67
CA VAL A 174 -2.96 -11.22 10.86
C VAL A 174 -3.73 -11.96 11.97
N LEU A 175 -4.76 -12.73 11.62
CA LEU A 175 -5.51 -13.55 12.58
C LEU A 175 -4.65 -14.63 13.23
N ILE A 176 -3.85 -15.35 12.42
CA ILE A 176 -2.95 -16.41 12.91
C ILE A 176 -1.88 -15.82 13.83
N TYR A 177 -1.39 -14.63 13.52
CA TYR A 177 -0.43 -13.91 14.36
C TYR A 177 -1.05 -13.50 15.71
N SER A 178 -2.23 -12.87 15.70
CA SER A 178 -2.94 -12.45 16.93
C SER A 178 -3.42 -13.64 17.78
N LEU A 179 -3.81 -14.75 17.17
CA LEU A 179 -4.22 -15.97 17.89
C LEU A 179 -3.05 -16.72 18.55
N ASN A 180 -1.80 -16.40 18.19
CA ASN A 180 -0.58 -16.99 18.75
C ASN A 180 0.12 -16.09 19.78
N SER A 181 -0.30 -14.84 19.97
CA SER A 181 0.23 -13.98 21.05
C SER A 181 -0.31 -14.40 22.43
N GLN A 182 0.60 -14.51 23.41
CA GLN A 182 0.40 -15.19 24.71
C GLN A 182 -0.38 -14.37 25.78
N GLU A 183 -1.56 -13.84 25.49
CA GLU A 183 -2.41 -13.25 26.55
C GLU A 183 -3.74 -14.00 26.71
N THR A 184 -3.94 -14.54 27.91
CA THR A 184 -4.95 -15.55 28.24
C THR A 184 -6.15 -14.96 28.98
N SER A 185 -7.34 -15.04 28.37
CA SER A 185 -8.62 -15.09 29.10
C SER A 185 -9.34 -16.42 28.83
N PRO A 186 -10.12 -16.99 29.78
CA PRO A 186 -10.81 -18.26 29.58
C PRO A 186 -11.87 -18.27 28.46
N GLN A 187 -12.43 -17.11 28.13
CA GLN A 187 -13.35 -16.94 26.98
C GLN A 187 -12.57 -16.97 25.66
N SER A 188 -11.37 -16.38 25.63
CA SER A 188 -10.46 -16.44 24.47
C SER A 188 -10.06 -17.89 24.15
N MET A 189 -9.80 -18.74 25.16
CA MET A 189 -9.45 -20.16 24.93
C MET A 189 -10.58 -20.98 24.26
N LYS A 190 -11.85 -20.80 24.67
CA LYS A 190 -12.98 -21.51 24.04
C LYS A 190 -13.21 -21.05 22.60
N MET A 191 -13.01 -19.76 22.34
CA MET A 191 -13.11 -19.17 21.01
C MET A 191 -11.95 -19.63 20.11
N GLN A 192 -10.72 -19.64 20.62
CA GLN A 192 -9.54 -20.15 19.95
C GLN A 192 -9.69 -21.64 19.59
N GLU A 193 -10.26 -22.46 20.47
CA GLU A 193 -10.52 -23.87 20.18
C GLU A 193 -11.61 -24.07 19.11
N PHE A 194 -12.62 -23.19 19.08
CA PHE A 194 -13.64 -23.17 18.02
C PHE A 194 -13.04 -22.76 16.66
N PHE A 195 -12.27 -21.68 16.61
CA PHE A 195 -11.62 -21.22 15.38
C PHE A 195 -10.57 -22.21 14.88
N ARG A 196 -9.79 -22.85 15.76
CA ARG A 196 -8.90 -23.96 15.37
C ARG A 196 -9.67 -25.11 14.70
N LYS A 197 -10.86 -25.45 15.19
CA LYS A 197 -11.71 -26.49 14.58
C LYS A 197 -12.30 -26.05 13.24
N CYS A 198 -12.71 -24.79 13.09
CA CYS A 198 -13.19 -24.24 11.82
C CYS A 198 -12.06 -24.14 10.77
N ILE A 199 -10.85 -23.75 11.17
CA ILE A 199 -9.66 -23.72 10.31
C ILE A 199 -9.31 -25.14 9.83
N VAL A 200 -9.37 -26.13 10.72
CA VAL A 200 -9.14 -27.54 10.34
C VAL A 200 -10.22 -28.03 9.36
N VAL A 201 -11.47 -27.61 9.49
CA VAL A 201 -12.55 -27.95 8.53
C VAL A 201 -12.31 -27.30 7.17
N ASN A 202 -11.94 -26.02 7.13
CA ASN A 202 -11.63 -25.30 5.87
C ASN A 202 -10.35 -25.83 5.20
N MET A 203 -9.30 -26.13 5.96
CA MET A 203 -8.06 -26.72 5.44
C MET A 203 -8.29 -28.10 4.85
N ASN A 204 -9.05 -28.98 5.52
CA ASN A 204 -9.38 -30.29 4.96
C ASN A 204 -10.30 -30.19 3.72
N PHE A 205 -11.13 -29.15 3.64
CA PHE A 205 -11.97 -28.88 2.47
C PHE A 205 -11.14 -28.35 1.28
N LEU A 206 -10.24 -27.40 1.52
CA LEU A 206 -9.32 -26.86 0.52
C LEU A 206 -8.33 -27.92 0.02
N GLU A 207 -7.77 -28.72 0.92
CA GLU A 207 -6.87 -29.84 0.56
C GLU A 207 -7.62 -30.94 -0.21
N ALA A 208 -8.91 -31.18 0.07
CA ALA A 208 -9.74 -32.06 -0.75
C ALA A 208 -9.99 -31.49 -2.15
N CYS A 209 -10.17 -30.16 -2.27
CA CYS A 209 -10.29 -29.47 -3.56
C CYS A 209 -8.98 -29.44 -4.36
N GLU A 210 -7.83 -29.33 -3.70
CA GLU A 210 -6.50 -29.40 -4.35
C GLU A 210 -6.12 -30.84 -4.77
N MET A 211 -6.45 -31.85 -3.97
CA MET A 211 -6.26 -33.26 -4.34
C MET A 211 -7.10 -33.68 -5.56
N LEU A 212 -8.24 -33.01 -5.79
CA LEU A 212 -9.04 -33.16 -7.01
C LEU A 212 -8.36 -32.52 -8.24
N ARG A 213 -7.39 -31.62 -8.03
CA ARG A 213 -6.72 -30.82 -9.06
C ARG A 213 -5.40 -31.41 -9.57
N GLU A 214 -4.63 -32.15 -8.75
CA GLU A 214 -3.18 -32.36 -9.03
C GLU A 214 -2.67 -33.79 -9.31
N HIS A 215 -3.45 -34.87 -9.12
CA HIS A 215 -2.93 -36.25 -9.31
C HIS A 215 -3.63 -37.02 -10.43
N GLU A 216 -2.91 -37.90 -11.16
CA GLU A 216 -3.45 -38.65 -12.33
C GLU A 216 -4.13 -39.99 -11.97
N ASP A 217 -3.82 -40.62 -10.83
CA ASP A 217 -4.37 -41.94 -10.47
C ASP A 217 -5.79 -41.85 -9.84
N VAL A 218 -6.76 -42.55 -10.43
CA VAL A 218 -8.20 -42.40 -10.16
C VAL A 218 -8.68 -43.25 -8.97
N GLU A 219 -8.14 -44.46 -8.81
CA GLU A 219 -8.60 -45.40 -7.78
C GLU A 219 -8.09 -44.99 -6.37
N TRP A 220 -6.90 -44.40 -6.33
CA TRP A 220 -6.32 -43.81 -5.12
C TRP A 220 -7.08 -42.56 -4.66
N ARG A 221 -7.57 -41.73 -5.60
CA ARG A 221 -8.38 -40.53 -5.31
C ARG A 221 -9.70 -40.89 -4.63
N SER A 222 -10.42 -41.88 -5.14
CA SER A 222 -11.74 -42.26 -4.65
C SER A 222 -11.71 -42.73 -3.19
N THR A 223 -10.78 -43.63 -2.85
CA THR A 223 -10.67 -44.21 -1.51
C THR A 223 -10.28 -43.17 -0.45
N ARG A 224 -9.34 -42.27 -0.79
CA ARG A 224 -8.81 -41.28 0.17
C ARG A 224 -9.75 -40.08 0.34
N LEU A 225 -10.44 -39.67 -0.72
CA LEU A 225 -11.46 -38.63 -0.69
C LEU A 225 -12.69 -39.09 0.10
N SER A 226 -13.15 -40.33 -0.12
CA SER A 226 -14.24 -40.94 0.68
C SER A 226 -13.89 -40.96 2.17
N HIS A 227 -12.68 -41.41 2.54
CA HIS A 227 -12.22 -41.41 3.93
C HIS A 227 -12.13 -40.01 4.55
N LYS A 228 -11.67 -38.99 3.81
CA LYS A 228 -11.60 -37.61 4.32
C LYS A 228 -12.99 -36.98 4.45
N LEU A 229 -13.91 -37.26 3.53
CA LEU A 229 -15.30 -36.78 3.59
C LEU A 229 -16.10 -37.45 4.71
N ASP A 230 -15.89 -38.73 4.97
CA ASP A 230 -16.50 -39.42 6.11
C ASP A 230 -15.93 -38.93 7.45
N ARG A 231 -14.64 -38.56 7.48
CA ARG A 231 -14.04 -37.90 8.64
C ARG A 231 -14.63 -36.50 8.88
N LEU A 232 -14.87 -35.73 7.82
CA LEU A 232 -15.57 -34.43 7.87
C LEU A 232 -17.00 -34.59 8.40
N ARG A 233 -17.76 -35.56 7.88
CA ARG A 233 -19.10 -35.91 8.39
C ARG A 233 -19.07 -36.22 9.89
N TRP A 234 -18.09 -37.03 10.34
CA TRP A 234 -17.94 -37.38 11.75
C TRP A 234 -17.64 -36.16 12.64
N ILE A 235 -16.72 -35.29 12.20
CA ILE A 235 -16.36 -34.05 12.92
C ILE A 235 -17.58 -33.11 13.04
N LEU A 236 -18.31 -32.93 11.94
CA LEU A 236 -19.49 -32.06 11.90
C LEU A 236 -20.66 -32.61 12.74
N ALA A 237 -20.89 -33.92 12.71
CA ALA A 237 -21.91 -34.58 13.55
C ALA A 237 -21.58 -34.46 15.06
N ARG A 238 -20.30 -34.60 15.42
CA ARG A 238 -19.83 -34.47 16.81
C ARG A 238 -19.82 -33.02 17.30
N ALA A 239 -19.61 -32.06 16.42
CA ALA A 239 -19.78 -30.64 16.71
C ALA A 239 -21.27 -30.33 16.95
N HIS A 240 -22.16 -30.81 16.08
CA HIS A 240 -23.61 -30.63 16.20
C HIS A 240 -24.18 -31.21 17.51
N SER A 241 -23.67 -32.35 17.98
CA SER A 241 -24.14 -32.99 19.23
C SER A 241 -23.68 -32.29 20.52
N LYS A 242 -22.70 -31.39 20.46
CA LYS A 242 -22.14 -30.70 21.64
C LYS A 242 -22.70 -29.30 21.87
N ILE A 243 -23.52 -28.78 20.96
CA ILE A 243 -24.10 -27.44 21.07
C ILE A 243 -25.44 -27.56 21.81
N GLY A 244 -25.51 -26.98 23.01
CA GLY A 244 -26.70 -26.95 23.89
C GLY A 244 -27.88 -26.13 23.32
N GLU A 245 -29.05 -26.21 23.95
CA GLU A 245 -30.33 -25.69 23.41
C GLU A 245 -30.63 -24.20 23.72
N GLU A 246 -29.66 -23.30 23.58
CA GLU A 246 -29.92 -21.85 23.65
C GLU A 246 -30.04 -21.22 22.26
N ASN A 247 -30.72 -20.06 22.15
CA ASN A 247 -31.22 -19.51 20.88
C ASN A 247 -30.18 -19.32 19.74
N GLU A 248 -28.91 -19.09 20.06
CA GLU A 248 -27.83 -19.01 19.05
C GLU A 248 -27.45 -20.38 18.47
N ALA A 249 -27.74 -21.47 19.18
CA ALA A 249 -27.47 -22.84 18.73
C ALA A 249 -28.36 -23.30 17.58
N SER A 250 -29.59 -22.77 17.45
CA SER A 250 -30.52 -23.21 16.40
C SER A 250 -30.05 -22.74 15.01
N LEU A 251 -29.49 -21.54 14.93
CA LEU A 251 -28.92 -20.98 13.71
C LEU A 251 -27.66 -21.76 13.28
N ILE A 252 -26.81 -22.14 14.24
CA ILE A 252 -25.60 -22.93 13.98
C ILE A 252 -25.96 -24.35 13.54
N LYS A 253 -26.98 -24.98 14.16
CA LYS A 253 -27.48 -26.30 13.74
C LYS A 253 -28.08 -26.28 12.33
N SER A 254 -28.85 -25.25 11.98
CA SER A 254 -29.39 -25.04 10.63
C SER A 254 -28.27 -24.92 9.57
N LYS A 255 -27.24 -24.13 9.87
CA LYS A 255 -26.09 -23.93 8.97
C LYS A 255 -25.24 -25.20 8.78
N LEU A 256 -25.03 -25.98 9.84
CA LEU A 256 -24.34 -27.28 9.77
C LEU A 256 -25.12 -28.30 8.92
N LYS A 257 -26.46 -28.26 8.97
CA LYS A 257 -27.32 -29.13 8.15
C LYS A 257 -27.22 -28.80 6.65
N GLY A 258 -27.08 -27.52 6.30
CA GLY A 258 -26.84 -27.09 4.92
C GLY A 258 -25.49 -27.53 4.37
N LEU A 259 -24.43 -27.53 5.18
CA LEU A 259 -23.10 -28.01 4.78
C LEU A 259 -23.07 -29.53 4.57
N LEU A 260 -23.77 -30.30 5.41
CA LEU A 260 -23.93 -31.75 5.23
C LEU A 260 -24.67 -32.08 3.93
N PHE A 261 -25.74 -31.33 3.61
CA PHE A 261 -26.47 -31.49 2.35
C PHE A 261 -25.62 -31.18 1.12
N LYS A 262 -24.77 -30.14 1.18
CA LYS A 262 -23.83 -29.80 0.10
C LYS A 262 -22.76 -30.89 -0.11
N ALA A 263 -22.26 -31.49 0.97
CA ALA A 263 -21.31 -32.61 0.89
C ALA A 263 -21.93 -33.85 0.22
N ASP A 264 -23.21 -34.14 0.49
CA ASP A 264 -23.95 -35.24 -0.14
C ASP A 264 -24.16 -35.00 -1.65
N ALA A 265 -24.45 -33.76 -2.05
CA ALA A 265 -24.59 -33.39 -3.45
C ALA A 265 -23.26 -33.52 -4.23
N ILE A 266 -22.14 -33.11 -3.62
CA ILE A 266 -20.80 -33.26 -4.21
C ILE A 266 -20.45 -34.74 -4.40
N LEU A 267 -20.81 -35.59 -3.44
CA LEU A 267 -20.59 -37.05 -3.54
C LEU A 267 -21.42 -37.70 -4.66
N GLN A 268 -22.65 -37.24 -4.89
CA GLN A 268 -23.46 -37.70 -6.03
C GLN A 268 -22.86 -37.26 -7.37
N VAL A 269 -22.34 -36.04 -7.45
CA VAL A 269 -21.69 -35.54 -8.68
C VAL A 269 -20.38 -36.28 -8.95
N ALA A 270 -19.57 -36.51 -7.92
CA ALA A 270 -18.31 -37.25 -8.02
C ALA A 270 -18.54 -38.72 -8.46
N SER A 271 -19.55 -39.42 -7.91
CA SER A 271 -19.89 -40.79 -8.35
C SER A 271 -20.45 -40.85 -9.78
N THR A 272 -21.01 -39.74 -10.27
CA THR A 272 -21.50 -39.62 -11.64
C THR A 272 -20.35 -39.37 -12.64
N ALA A 273 -19.27 -38.69 -12.21
CA ALA A 273 -18.09 -38.43 -13.04
C ALA A 273 -17.17 -39.66 -13.24
N GLU A 274 -17.23 -40.66 -12.37
CA GLU A 274 -16.40 -41.89 -12.43
C GLU A 274 -16.73 -42.85 -13.59
N SER A 275 -17.76 -42.62 -14.42
CA SER A 275 -18.16 -43.55 -15.49
C SER A 275 -18.31 -42.90 -16.88
N PHE A 276 -17.20 -42.74 -17.61
CA PHE A 276 -17.22 -42.30 -19.00
C PHE A 276 -17.42 -43.48 -19.97
N GLY A 277 -18.68 -43.70 -20.36
CA GLY A 277 -19.10 -44.62 -21.42
C GLY A 277 -20.36 -44.15 -22.15
N ILE A 278 -20.75 -44.85 -23.23
CA ILE A 278 -21.86 -44.54 -24.17
C ILE A 278 -23.21 -44.24 -23.47
N ASP A 279 -23.40 -44.77 -22.26
CA ASP A 279 -24.61 -44.63 -21.43
C ASP A 279 -24.85 -43.17 -20.94
N THR A 280 -23.81 -42.33 -20.93
CA THR A 280 -23.88 -40.94 -20.46
C THR A 280 -24.54 -40.01 -21.47
N ARG A 281 -24.39 -40.24 -22.79
CA ARG A 281 -25.11 -39.45 -23.82
C ARG A 281 -26.61 -39.55 -23.61
N GLN A 282 -27.10 -40.76 -23.35
CA GLN A 282 -28.52 -40.99 -23.11
C GLN A 282 -28.96 -40.44 -21.75
N LYS A 283 -28.14 -40.54 -20.69
CA LYS A 283 -28.45 -39.98 -19.37
C LYS A 283 -28.46 -38.44 -19.34
N LEU A 284 -27.57 -37.78 -20.07
CA LEU A 284 -27.55 -36.33 -20.22
C LEU A 284 -28.70 -35.84 -21.11
N LEU A 285 -28.99 -36.54 -22.21
CA LEU A 285 -30.17 -36.26 -23.04
C LEU A 285 -31.48 -36.51 -22.28
N ASP A 286 -31.56 -37.55 -21.44
CA ASP A 286 -32.69 -37.82 -20.56
C ASP A 286 -32.82 -36.72 -19.50
N LEU A 287 -31.72 -36.26 -18.90
CA LEU A 287 -31.73 -35.17 -17.93
C LEU A 287 -32.19 -33.85 -18.58
N ILE A 288 -31.69 -33.52 -19.77
CA ILE A 288 -32.08 -32.32 -20.54
C ILE A 288 -33.54 -32.43 -21.01
N SER A 289 -34.00 -33.61 -21.43
CA SER A 289 -35.39 -33.82 -21.85
C SER A 289 -36.41 -33.64 -20.72
N ARG A 290 -35.97 -33.75 -19.47
CA ARG A 290 -36.79 -33.47 -18.27
C ARG A 290 -36.94 -31.98 -17.99
N PHE A 291 -36.22 -31.12 -18.70
CA PHE A 291 -36.28 -29.66 -18.58
C PHE A 291 -36.46 -29.04 -19.98
N PRO A 292 -37.71 -28.89 -20.46
CA PRO A 292 -37.99 -28.47 -21.84
C PRO A 292 -37.31 -27.16 -22.23
N ASP A 293 -37.25 -26.20 -21.30
CA ASP A 293 -36.59 -24.90 -21.51
C ASP A 293 -35.08 -25.04 -21.79
N LEU A 294 -34.41 -26.00 -21.14
CA LEU A 294 -33.00 -26.32 -21.41
C LEU A 294 -32.83 -26.85 -22.83
N SER A 295 -33.72 -27.73 -23.30
CA SER A 295 -33.66 -28.30 -24.65
C SER A 295 -33.94 -27.29 -25.78
N GLU A 296 -34.53 -26.14 -25.43
CA GLU A 296 -34.85 -25.03 -26.34
C GLU A 296 -33.86 -23.85 -26.23
N GLY A 297 -32.81 -23.96 -25.39
CA GLY A 297 -31.83 -22.89 -25.17
C GLY A 297 -32.38 -21.70 -24.39
N LYS A 298 -33.49 -21.85 -23.66
CA LYS A 298 -34.10 -20.78 -22.86
C LYS A 298 -33.58 -20.81 -21.41
N PRO A 299 -33.41 -19.64 -20.76
CA PRO A 299 -33.18 -19.61 -19.32
C PRO A 299 -34.39 -20.20 -18.58
N LEU A 300 -34.14 -21.08 -17.61
CA LEU A 300 -35.18 -21.70 -16.79
C LEU A 300 -35.93 -20.63 -15.98
N SER A 301 -37.26 -20.59 -16.07
CA SER A 301 -38.10 -19.67 -15.28
C SER A 301 -38.84 -20.40 -14.14
N GLY A 302 -38.95 -19.76 -12.97
CA GLY A 302 -39.62 -20.30 -11.77
C GLY A 302 -38.68 -20.72 -10.63
N ASP A 303 -39.19 -21.44 -9.63
CA ASP A 303 -38.54 -21.83 -8.33
C ASP A 303 -37.19 -22.57 -8.46
N ILE A 304 -36.74 -22.86 -9.68
CA ILE A 304 -35.50 -23.57 -10.01
C ILE A 304 -34.34 -22.58 -10.27
N ALA A 305 -34.62 -21.30 -10.51
CA ALA A 305 -33.63 -20.24 -10.75
C ALA A 305 -32.69 -19.98 -9.55
N GLY A 306 -33.00 -20.53 -8.37
CA GLY A 306 -32.17 -20.45 -7.16
C GLY A 306 -31.16 -21.58 -6.97
N MET A 307 -31.00 -22.50 -7.92
CA MET A 307 -30.02 -23.60 -7.81
C MET A 307 -28.59 -23.16 -8.19
N PRO A 308 -27.64 -23.15 -7.24
CA PRO A 308 -26.25 -22.77 -7.53
C PRO A 308 -25.52 -23.94 -8.22
N ASN A 309 -25.68 -24.08 -9.54
CA ASN A 309 -24.81 -24.86 -10.46
C ASN A 309 -25.36 -25.02 -11.89
N ILE A 310 -26.48 -24.40 -12.25
CA ILE A 310 -27.09 -24.60 -13.58
C ILE A 310 -26.13 -24.18 -14.71
N ASP A 311 -25.44 -23.05 -14.54
CA ASP A 311 -24.46 -22.56 -15.52
C ASP A 311 -23.28 -23.53 -15.67
N SER A 312 -22.83 -24.17 -14.58
CA SER A 312 -21.77 -25.19 -14.61
C SER A 312 -22.17 -26.42 -15.43
N VAL A 313 -23.41 -26.89 -15.29
CA VAL A 313 -23.94 -28.03 -16.06
C VAL A 313 -24.08 -27.67 -17.54
N GLN A 314 -24.58 -26.46 -17.84
CA GLN A 314 -24.67 -25.97 -19.21
C GLN A 314 -23.30 -25.81 -19.85
N VAL A 315 -22.32 -25.27 -19.12
CA VAL A 315 -20.92 -25.17 -19.57
C VAL A 315 -20.34 -26.54 -19.87
N GLN A 316 -20.46 -27.54 -18.98
CA GLN A 316 -19.96 -28.90 -19.27
C GLN A 316 -20.67 -29.55 -20.47
N TYR A 317 -21.95 -29.29 -20.68
CA TYR A 317 -22.66 -29.78 -21.86
C TYR A 317 -22.18 -29.11 -23.15
N ILE A 318 -21.97 -27.79 -23.13
CA ILE A 318 -21.36 -27.05 -24.26
C ILE A 318 -19.96 -27.58 -24.56
N LYS A 319 -19.14 -27.86 -23.53
CA LYS A 319 -17.81 -28.49 -23.67
C LYS A 319 -17.88 -29.84 -24.38
N PHE A 320 -18.84 -30.67 -24.00
CA PHE A 320 -19.08 -31.97 -24.62
C PHE A 320 -19.50 -31.84 -26.08
N LEU A 321 -20.44 -30.93 -26.38
CA LEU A 321 -20.90 -30.68 -27.74
C LEU A 321 -19.78 -30.11 -28.63
N ALA A 322 -18.97 -29.18 -28.10
CA ALA A 322 -17.81 -28.63 -28.79
C ALA A 322 -16.81 -29.72 -29.19
N LYS A 323 -16.54 -30.66 -28.28
CA LYS A 323 -15.69 -31.83 -28.56
C LYS A 323 -16.30 -32.71 -29.66
N LEU A 324 -17.59 -33.02 -29.58
CA LEU A 324 -18.27 -33.80 -30.62
C LEU A 324 -18.25 -33.11 -31.99
N ILE A 325 -18.36 -31.78 -32.04
CA ILE A 325 -18.25 -31.01 -33.28
C ILE A 325 -16.83 -31.12 -33.84
N SER A 326 -15.81 -30.91 -33.01
CA SER A 326 -14.40 -30.98 -33.45
C SER A 326 -14.00 -32.36 -34.00
N GLU A 327 -14.70 -33.41 -33.56
CA GLU A 327 -14.50 -34.79 -34.03
C GLU A 327 -15.43 -35.15 -35.22
N GLU A 328 -16.20 -34.20 -35.75
CA GLU A 328 -17.25 -34.40 -36.77
C GLU A 328 -18.37 -35.39 -36.37
N LYS A 329 -18.55 -35.62 -35.07
CA LYS A 329 -19.52 -36.59 -34.49
C LYS A 329 -20.82 -35.97 -33.99
N ALA A 330 -20.93 -34.65 -33.95
CA ALA A 330 -22.15 -33.96 -33.51
C ALA A 330 -23.26 -34.07 -34.56
N THR A 331 -24.47 -34.39 -34.10
CA THR A 331 -25.70 -34.43 -34.91
C THR A 331 -26.20 -33.03 -35.25
N GLU A 332 -27.03 -32.91 -36.28
CA GLU A 332 -27.61 -31.62 -36.71
C GLU A 332 -28.37 -30.91 -35.58
N ARG A 333 -29.10 -31.67 -34.75
CA ARG A 333 -29.84 -31.14 -33.60
C ARG A 333 -28.93 -30.64 -32.48
N GLU A 334 -27.78 -31.30 -32.27
CA GLU A 334 -26.75 -30.87 -31.31
C GLU A 334 -26.02 -29.60 -31.80
N ARG A 335 -25.84 -29.46 -33.12
CA ARG A 335 -25.36 -28.22 -33.73
C ARG A 335 -26.40 -27.10 -33.57
N GLU A 336 -27.66 -27.37 -33.89
CA GLU A 336 -28.81 -26.45 -33.71
C GLU A 336 -28.99 -25.99 -32.26
N PHE A 337 -28.71 -26.86 -31.29
CA PHE A 337 -28.69 -26.50 -29.88
C PHE A 337 -27.66 -25.41 -29.59
N LEU A 338 -26.41 -25.59 -30.03
CA LEU A 338 -25.35 -24.60 -29.83
C LEU A 338 -25.65 -23.25 -30.51
N PHE A 339 -26.41 -23.27 -31.60
CA PHE A 339 -26.89 -22.03 -32.26
C PHE A 339 -27.85 -21.19 -31.40
N ASN A 340 -28.43 -21.75 -30.34
CA ASN A 340 -29.42 -21.11 -29.48
C ASN A 340 -28.92 -20.89 -28.03
N VAL A 341 -27.67 -21.25 -27.71
CA VAL A 341 -27.10 -21.05 -26.37
C VAL A 341 -26.72 -19.58 -26.13
N ASP A 342 -26.93 -19.11 -24.91
CA ASP A 342 -26.61 -17.75 -24.48
C ASP A 342 -25.09 -17.44 -24.59
N PRO A 343 -24.66 -16.35 -25.27
CA PRO A 343 -23.25 -16.01 -25.45
C PRO A 343 -22.34 -16.07 -24.21
N PRO A 344 -22.73 -15.63 -22.99
CA PRO A 344 -21.90 -15.75 -21.79
C PRO A 344 -21.57 -17.21 -21.40
N LEU A 345 -22.48 -18.15 -21.67
CA LEU A 345 -22.26 -19.58 -21.42
C LEU A 345 -21.30 -20.18 -22.45
N ILE A 346 -21.42 -19.76 -23.72
CA ILE A 346 -20.48 -20.15 -24.78
C ILE A 346 -19.08 -19.61 -24.46
N GLN A 347 -18.99 -18.34 -24.03
CA GLN A 347 -17.74 -17.73 -23.59
C GLN A 347 -17.11 -18.49 -22.42
N SER A 348 -17.89 -18.76 -21.36
CA SER A 348 -17.40 -19.51 -20.19
C SER A 348 -16.92 -20.92 -20.56
N ALA A 349 -17.65 -21.61 -21.45
CA ALA A 349 -17.25 -22.93 -21.93
C ALA A 349 -16.00 -22.88 -22.82
N ALA A 350 -15.86 -21.86 -23.68
CA ALA A 350 -14.65 -21.65 -24.47
C ALA A 350 -13.44 -21.37 -23.56
N GLU A 351 -13.56 -20.45 -22.60
CA GLU A 351 -12.51 -20.14 -21.63
C GLU A 351 -12.08 -21.39 -20.84
N GLU A 352 -13.02 -22.27 -20.47
CA GLU A 352 -12.73 -23.51 -19.74
C GLU A 352 -12.14 -24.63 -20.63
N LEU A 353 -12.64 -24.82 -21.86
CA LEU A 353 -12.04 -25.78 -22.81
C LEU A 353 -10.58 -25.44 -23.06
N ILE A 354 -10.29 -24.16 -23.19
CA ILE A 354 -8.96 -23.76 -23.60
C ILE A 354 -8.00 -23.65 -22.41
N LYS A 355 -8.47 -23.31 -21.20
CA LYS A 355 -7.71 -23.55 -19.94
C LYS A 355 -7.25 -25.01 -19.80
N ASN A 356 -7.97 -25.96 -20.38
CA ASN A 356 -7.62 -27.39 -20.39
C ASN A 356 -6.76 -27.80 -21.60
N GLY A 357 -6.13 -26.86 -22.32
CA GLY A 357 -5.21 -27.14 -23.42
C GLY A 357 -5.87 -27.58 -24.73
N THR A 358 -7.18 -27.36 -24.90
CA THR A 358 -7.91 -27.76 -26.11
C THR A 358 -8.21 -26.60 -27.07
N VAL A 359 -7.19 -25.79 -27.37
CA VAL A 359 -7.27 -24.61 -28.27
C VAL A 359 -7.93 -24.94 -29.62
N LYS A 360 -7.60 -26.10 -30.22
CA LYS A 360 -8.18 -26.57 -31.49
C LYS A 360 -9.70 -26.77 -31.43
N ILE A 361 -10.24 -27.16 -30.27
CA ILE A 361 -11.69 -27.34 -30.08
C ILE A 361 -12.38 -25.97 -29.98
N GLY A 362 -11.71 -24.98 -29.36
CA GLY A 362 -12.17 -23.59 -29.33
C GLY A 362 -12.24 -22.96 -30.73
N LEU A 363 -11.22 -23.16 -31.57
CA LEU A 363 -11.18 -22.64 -32.95
C LEU A 363 -12.27 -23.29 -33.83
N GLY A 364 -12.54 -24.59 -33.64
CA GLY A 364 -13.60 -25.30 -34.36
C GLY A 364 -15.02 -24.82 -34.04
N LEU A 365 -15.24 -24.16 -32.88
CA LEU A 365 -16.56 -23.60 -32.52
C LEU A 365 -16.93 -22.36 -33.34
N GLU A 366 -15.96 -21.64 -33.91
CA GLU A 366 -16.19 -20.40 -34.65
C GLU A 366 -17.07 -20.60 -35.90
N GLU A 367 -16.88 -21.71 -36.60
CA GLU A 367 -17.63 -22.05 -37.82
C GLU A 367 -19.14 -22.23 -37.58
N PHE A 368 -19.55 -22.45 -36.33
CA PHE A 368 -20.91 -22.83 -35.95
C PHE A 368 -21.69 -21.74 -35.20
N LEU A 369 -21.19 -20.50 -35.13
CA LEU A 369 -21.89 -19.40 -34.47
C LEU A 369 -22.50 -18.38 -35.45
N LYS A 370 -23.57 -17.68 -35.06
CA LYS A 370 -24.09 -16.52 -35.82
C LYS A 370 -23.21 -15.27 -35.57
N GLU A 371 -23.17 -14.34 -36.52
CA GLU A 371 -22.30 -13.13 -36.51
C GLU A 371 -22.20 -12.37 -35.15
N PRO A 372 -23.27 -12.07 -34.40
CA PRO A 372 -23.10 -11.39 -33.10
C PRO A 372 -22.42 -12.26 -32.04
N HIS A 373 -22.59 -13.58 -32.09
CA HIS A 373 -21.94 -14.54 -31.19
C HIS A 373 -20.50 -14.85 -31.62
N LYS A 374 -20.20 -14.76 -32.93
CA LYS A 374 -18.83 -14.85 -33.43
C LYS A 374 -17.94 -13.76 -32.85
N SER A 375 -18.44 -12.53 -32.70
CA SER A 375 -17.65 -11.43 -32.12
C SER A 375 -17.24 -11.70 -30.66
N ALA A 376 -18.19 -12.07 -29.80
CA ALA A 376 -17.90 -12.39 -28.39
C ALA A 376 -17.00 -13.63 -28.26
N LEU A 377 -17.25 -14.67 -29.06
CA LEU A 377 -16.39 -15.86 -29.08
C LEU A 377 -14.97 -15.51 -29.59
N LYS A 378 -14.84 -14.72 -30.67
CA LYS A 378 -13.54 -14.29 -31.20
C LYS A 378 -12.77 -13.46 -30.18
N GLN A 379 -13.43 -12.57 -29.43
CA GLN A 379 -12.78 -11.86 -28.32
C GLN A 379 -12.29 -12.85 -27.25
N ALA A 380 -13.11 -13.80 -26.83
CA ALA A 380 -12.70 -14.82 -25.85
C ALA A 380 -11.53 -15.67 -26.37
N LEU A 381 -11.60 -16.11 -27.63
CA LEU A 381 -10.53 -16.83 -28.34
C LEU A 381 -9.25 -16.00 -28.38
N ILE A 382 -9.32 -14.72 -28.75
CA ILE A 382 -8.17 -13.81 -28.74
C ILE A 382 -7.53 -13.78 -27.36
N ARG A 383 -8.29 -13.50 -26.30
CA ARG A 383 -7.74 -13.41 -24.93
C ARG A 383 -6.96 -14.66 -24.53
N VAL A 384 -7.47 -15.79 -24.99
CA VAL A 384 -6.96 -17.09 -24.63
C VAL A 384 -5.79 -17.50 -25.52
N LEU A 385 -5.84 -17.29 -26.84
CA LEU A 385 -4.71 -17.49 -27.74
C LEU A 385 -3.51 -16.66 -27.30
N VAL A 386 -3.78 -15.43 -26.84
CA VAL A 386 -2.80 -14.56 -26.20
C VAL A 386 -2.23 -15.18 -24.92
N HIS A 387 -3.03 -15.81 -24.08
CA HIS A 387 -2.57 -16.53 -22.89
C HIS A 387 -1.80 -17.82 -23.21
N CYS A 388 -2.11 -18.46 -24.34
CA CYS A 388 -1.43 -19.66 -24.83
C CYS A 388 -0.20 -19.37 -25.69
N GLU A 389 0.21 -18.10 -25.82
CA GLU A 389 1.34 -17.66 -26.66
C GLU A 389 1.17 -17.94 -28.17
N GLU A 390 -0.07 -18.19 -28.64
CA GLU A 390 -0.43 -18.40 -30.05
C GLU A 390 -0.73 -17.06 -30.74
N PHE A 391 0.25 -16.16 -30.73
CA PHE A 391 0.04 -14.74 -31.06
C PHE A 391 -0.31 -14.48 -32.53
N ASP A 392 0.26 -15.24 -33.47
CA ASP A 392 -0.04 -15.06 -34.90
C ASP A 392 -1.53 -15.28 -35.17
N GLU A 393 -2.12 -16.28 -34.52
CA GLU A 393 -3.53 -16.63 -34.63
C GLU A 393 -4.42 -15.61 -33.90
N ALA A 394 -3.99 -15.14 -32.72
CA ALA A 394 -4.67 -14.06 -32.01
C ALA A 394 -4.72 -12.76 -32.85
N ILE A 395 -3.60 -12.39 -33.49
CA ILE A 395 -3.51 -11.21 -34.36
C ILE A 395 -4.39 -11.37 -35.59
N ARG A 396 -4.38 -12.55 -36.23
CA ARG A 396 -5.24 -12.86 -37.37
C ARG A 396 -6.71 -12.63 -37.03
N LEU A 397 -7.19 -13.22 -35.93
CA LEU A 397 -8.57 -13.05 -35.46
C LEU A 397 -8.88 -11.59 -35.09
N ALA A 398 -7.93 -10.88 -34.49
CA ALA A 398 -8.12 -9.47 -34.14
C ALA A 398 -8.21 -8.54 -35.34
N ILE A 399 -7.48 -8.83 -36.43
CA ILE A 399 -7.60 -8.11 -37.71
C ILE A 399 -9.02 -8.30 -38.26
N GLU A 400 -9.53 -9.53 -38.26
CA GLU A 400 -10.89 -9.81 -38.72
C GLU A 400 -11.96 -9.08 -37.90
N MET A 401 -11.72 -8.89 -36.60
CA MET A 401 -12.63 -8.19 -35.70
C MET A 401 -12.54 -6.66 -35.75
N ASN A 402 -11.55 -6.09 -36.45
CA ASN A 402 -11.17 -4.69 -36.32
C ASN A 402 -10.90 -4.27 -34.84
N ASP A 403 -10.45 -5.22 -34.01
CA ASP A 403 -10.13 -5.04 -32.57
C ASP A 403 -8.62 -5.19 -32.32
N LEU A 404 -7.84 -5.00 -33.38
CA LEU A 404 -6.38 -5.17 -33.41
C LEU A 404 -5.66 -4.35 -32.32
N PRO A 405 -6.00 -3.07 -32.05
CA PRO A 405 -5.31 -2.30 -31.01
C PRO A 405 -5.49 -2.90 -29.61
N LYS A 406 -6.70 -3.32 -29.23
CA LYS A 406 -6.94 -3.94 -27.91
C LYS A 406 -6.25 -5.28 -27.79
N THR A 407 -6.24 -6.06 -28.87
CA THR A 407 -5.56 -7.36 -28.90
C THR A 407 -4.06 -7.21 -28.76
N LYS A 408 -3.44 -6.26 -29.50
CA LYS A 408 -2.02 -5.94 -29.36
C LYS A 408 -1.66 -5.54 -27.93
N LEU A 409 -2.47 -4.69 -27.30
CA LEU A 409 -2.27 -4.31 -25.91
C LEU A 409 -2.41 -5.52 -24.96
N GLN A 410 -3.34 -6.42 -25.24
CA GLN A 410 -3.54 -7.62 -24.44
C GLN A 410 -2.37 -8.61 -24.58
N ILE A 411 -1.81 -8.75 -25.79
CA ILE A 411 -0.59 -9.52 -26.06
C ILE A 411 0.55 -9.03 -25.17
N LEU A 412 0.79 -7.71 -25.15
CA LEU A 412 1.84 -7.14 -24.30
C LEU A 412 1.58 -7.31 -22.80
N ARG A 413 0.32 -7.49 -22.38
CA ARG A 413 -0.06 -7.65 -20.96
C ARG A 413 0.05 -9.07 -20.46
N SER A 414 -0.25 -10.07 -21.29
CA SER A 414 -0.35 -11.48 -20.86
C SER A 414 1.01 -12.13 -20.61
N ASN A 415 2.07 -11.66 -21.28
CA ASN A 415 3.38 -12.30 -21.28
C ASN A 415 4.29 -11.93 -20.11
N LEU A 416 3.71 -11.83 -18.91
CA LEU A 416 4.47 -11.58 -17.68
C LEU A 416 5.15 -12.83 -17.12
N SER A 417 4.77 -14.03 -17.58
CA SER A 417 5.33 -15.31 -17.09
C SER A 417 6.36 -15.95 -18.01
N SER A 418 6.48 -15.51 -19.26
CA SER A 418 7.42 -16.09 -20.21
C SER A 418 8.83 -15.51 -19.96
N GLN A 419 9.84 -16.39 -19.88
CA GLN A 419 11.23 -15.98 -19.67
C GLN A 419 11.85 -15.27 -20.89
N LYS A 420 11.14 -15.22 -22.03
CA LYS A 420 11.63 -14.64 -23.28
C LYS A 420 10.48 -13.95 -24.01
N PHE A 421 10.70 -12.69 -24.37
CA PHE A 421 9.80 -11.98 -25.27
C PHE A 421 10.03 -12.46 -26.70
N SER A 422 8.95 -12.61 -27.46
CA SER A 422 9.00 -12.90 -28.89
C SER A 422 9.30 -11.63 -29.71
N GLU A 423 9.93 -11.80 -30.88
CA GLU A 423 10.13 -10.71 -31.87
C GLU A 423 8.83 -9.97 -32.20
N LEU A 424 7.71 -10.68 -32.13
CA LEU A 424 6.38 -10.13 -32.36
C LEU A 424 5.98 -9.12 -31.30
N GLU A 425 6.26 -9.37 -30.03
CA GLU A 425 5.94 -8.43 -28.94
C GLU A 425 6.81 -7.19 -28.99
N ILE A 426 8.10 -7.36 -29.31
CA ILE A 426 9.01 -6.25 -29.55
C ILE A 426 8.49 -5.41 -30.73
N SER A 427 8.04 -6.06 -31.81
CA SER A 427 7.45 -5.38 -32.96
C SER A 427 6.15 -4.65 -32.61
N ILE A 428 5.28 -5.24 -31.79
CA ILE A 428 4.03 -4.61 -31.34
C ILE A 428 4.34 -3.39 -30.46
N ALA A 429 5.30 -3.50 -29.54
CA ALA A 429 5.74 -2.38 -28.71
C ALA A 429 6.31 -1.25 -29.58
N LYS A 430 7.17 -1.56 -30.56
CA LYS A 430 7.69 -0.58 -31.54
C LYS A 430 6.56 0.11 -32.30
N GLU A 431 5.52 -0.62 -32.70
CA GLU A 431 4.37 -0.05 -33.41
C GLU A 431 3.60 0.95 -32.53
N PHE A 432 3.31 0.61 -31.27
CA PHE A 432 2.65 1.55 -30.34
C PHE A 432 3.45 2.85 -30.20
N LEU A 433 4.76 2.72 -30.02
CA LEU A 433 5.68 3.84 -29.86
C LEU A 433 5.81 4.72 -31.12
N THR A 434 5.75 4.12 -32.31
CA THR A 434 5.93 4.83 -33.60
C THR A 434 4.62 5.28 -34.26
N SER A 435 3.46 4.93 -33.68
CA SER A 435 2.14 5.24 -34.25
C SER A 435 1.82 6.73 -34.39
N GLY A 436 2.59 7.61 -33.73
CA GLY A 436 2.40 9.06 -33.71
C GLY A 436 1.15 9.50 -32.91
N LYS A 437 0.40 8.56 -32.33
CA LYS A 437 -0.70 8.84 -31.41
C LYS A 437 -0.14 8.98 -29.99
N GLU A 438 -0.76 9.84 -29.18
CA GLU A 438 -0.51 9.81 -27.74
C GLU A 438 -0.90 8.44 -27.20
N MET A 439 0.06 7.72 -26.62
CA MET A 439 -0.21 6.45 -25.95
C MET A 439 -1.12 6.68 -24.75
N THR A 440 -2.09 5.79 -24.59
CA THR A 440 -2.82 5.67 -23.33
C THR A 440 -1.87 5.23 -22.21
N TYR A 441 -2.27 5.51 -20.97
CA TYR A 441 -1.52 5.05 -19.78
C TYR A 441 -1.27 3.54 -19.83
N ASP A 442 -2.28 2.78 -20.25
CA ASP A 442 -2.25 1.33 -20.36
C ASP A 442 -1.24 0.83 -21.39
N GLU A 443 -1.19 1.46 -22.57
CA GLU A 443 -0.19 1.16 -23.61
C GLU A 443 1.21 1.48 -23.13
N SER A 444 1.39 2.63 -22.47
CA SER A 444 2.67 3.04 -21.88
C SER A 444 3.16 2.01 -20.85
N GLN A 445 2.31 1.59 -19.91
CA GLN A 445 2.63 0.57 -18.92
C GLN A 445 2.97 -0.79 -19.54
N ALA A 446 2.27 -1.18 -20.61
CA ALA A 446 2.55 -2.42 -21.32
C ALA A 446 3.92 -2.38 -22.00
N VAL A 447 4.24 -1.29 -22.69
CA VAL A 447 5.57 -1.09 -23.31
C VAL A 447 6.67 -1.05 -22.25
N PHE A 448 6.47 -0.39 -21.11
CA PHE A 448 7.45 -0.35 -20.03
C PHE A 448 7.75 -1.72 -19.44
N LYS A 449 6.74 -2.59 -19.35
CA LYS A 449 6.93 -3.99 -18.93
C LYS A 449 7.80 -4.77 -19.91
N VAL A 450 7.60 -4.59 -21.22
CA VAL A 450 8.44 -5.20 -22.25
C VAL A 450 9.89 -4.73 -22.10
N ILE A 451 10.11 -3.41 -21.98
CA ILE A 451 11.45 -2.83 -21.78
C ILE A 451 12.14 -3.45 -20.56
N ARG A 452 11.48 -3.45 -19.40
CA ARG A 452 12.04 -4.03 -18.16
C ARG A 452 12.36 -5.51 -18.28
N SER A 453 11.55 -6.27 -19.00
CA SER A 453 11.84 -7.69 -19.18
C SER A 453 13.00 -7.93 -20.14
N LEU A 454 13.11 -7.16 -21.23
CA LEU A 454 14.29 -7.21 -22.10
C LEU A 454 15.56 -6.88 -21.32
N ILE A 455 15.51 -5.86 -20.45
CA ILE A 455 16.60 -5.53 -19.52
C ILE A 455 16.92 -6.73 -18.61
N GLY A 456 15.91 -7.35 -17.99
CA GLY A 456 16.09 -8.53 -17.14
C GLY A 456 16.61 -9.78 -17.87
N GLN A 457 16.40 -9.87 -19.18
CA GLN A 457 16.90 -10.94 -20.05
C GLN A 457 18.32 -10.68 -20.59
N GLY A 458 18.87 -9.47 -20.36
CA GLY A 458 20.15 -9.05 -20.93
C GLY A 458 20.07 -8.65 -22.40
N ASP A 459 18.87 -8.46 -22.97
CA ASP A 459 18.68 -7.99 -24.34
C ASP A 459 18.66 -6.46 -24.40
N TYR A 460 19.84 -5.89 -24.11
CA TYR A 460 20.03 -4.46 -23.97
C TYR A 460 19.83 -3.69 -25.28
N ASP A 461 20.15 -4.30 -26.42
CA ASP A 461 19.99 -3.66 -27.73
C ASP A 461 18.52 -3.43 -28.09
N HIS A 462 17.66 -4.42 -27.87
CA HIS A 462 16.22 -4.25 -28.09
C HIS A 462 15.61 -3.30 -27.05
N ALA A 463 16.06 -3.37 -25.80
CA ALA A 463 15.64 -2.42 -24.76
C ALA A 463 15.96 -0.97 -25.19
N ARG A 464 17.20 -0.68 -25.62
CA ARG A 464 17.60 0.67 -26.10
C ARG A 464 16.73 1.15 -27.25
N GLN A 465 16.43 0.29 -28.23
CA GLN A 465 15.60 0.66 -29.37
C GLN A 465 14.18 1.03 -28.95
N LEU A 466 13.59 0.30 -28.00
CA LEU A 466 12.28 0.62 -27.46
C LEU A 466 12.31 1.89 -26.61
N ILE A 467 13.32 2.06 -25.75
CA ILE A 467 13.48 3.29 -24.96
C ILE A 467 13.56 4.52 -25.88
N LEU A 468 14.33 4.47 -26.96
CA LEU A 468 14.42 5.58 -27.93
C LEU A 468 13.06 6.02 -28.48
N ALA A 469 12.14 5.07 -28.64
CA ALA A 469 10.84 5.32 -29.22
C ALA A 469 9.77 5.77 -28.19
N VAL A 470 10.07 5.74 -26.88
CA VAL A 470 9.18 6.30 -25.83
C VAL A 470 9.03 7.83 -26.02
N PRO A 471 7.81 8.37 -26.20
CA PRO A 471 7.64 9.80 -26.50
C PRO A 471 8.01 10.72 -25.34
N GLN A 472 7.71 10.31 -24.11
CA GLN A 472 7.93 11.11 -22.90
C GLN A 472 9.40 11.08 -22.50
N ILE A 473 10.05 12.25 -22.47
CA ILE A 473 11.50 12.32 -22.21
C ILE A 473 11.84 11.84 -20.80
N ASP A 474 11.04 12.20 -19.80
CA ASP A 474 11.26 11.80 -18.40
C ASP A 474 11.24 10.28 -18.25
N SER A 475 10.27 9.61 -18.86
CA SER A 475 10.19 8.14 -18.89
C SER A 475 11.37 7.51 -19.65
N ARG A 476 11.81 8.12 -20.75
CA ARG A 476 13.02 7.66 -21.46
C ARG A 476 14.24 7.65 -20.57
N VAL A 477 14.48 8.74 -19.85
CA VAL A 477 15.65 8.84 -18.97
C VAL A 477 15.54 7.84 -17.82
N ALA A 478 14.37 7.68 -17.22
CA ALA A 478 14.15 6.66 -16.19
C ALA A 478 14.45 5.23 -16.69
N HIS A 479 14.00 4.87 -17.90
CA HIS A 479 14.32 3.54 -18.45
C HIS A 479 15.77 3.40 -18.89
N TYR A 480 16.42 4.48 -19.33
CA TYR A 480 17.85 4.44 -19.55
C TYR A 480 18.62 4.19 -18.25
N LEU A 481 18.22 4.80 -17.13
CA LEU A 481 18.81 4.52 -15.82
C LEU A 481 18.63 3.05 -15.41
N GLU A 482 17.42 2.49 -15.55
CA GLU A 482 17.16 1.06 -15.30
C GLU A 482 18.06 0.16 -16.18
N LEU A 483 18.32 0.58 -17.42
CA LEU A 483 19.21 -0.13 -18.33
C LEU A 483 20.68 0.00 -17.91
N VAL A 484 21.14 1.19 -17.50
CA VAL A 484 22.50 1.41 -16.99
C VAL A 484 22.79 0.48 -15.81
N GLU A 485 21.90 0.45 -14.82
CA GLU A 485 22.05 -0.42 -13.65
C GLU A 485 22.20 -1.90 -14.05
N ALA A 486 21.39 -2.36 -15.00
CA ALA A 486 21.44 -3.74 -15.47
C ALA A 486 22.72 -4.07 -16.25
N GLU A 487 23.18 -3.16 -17.10
CA GLU A 487 24.42 -3.32 -17.87
C GLU A 487 25.63 -3.39 -16.92
N VAL A 488 25.69 -2.49 -15.94
CA VAL A 488 26.70 -2.50 -14.88
C VAL A 488 26.66 -3.79 -14.07
N ALA A 489 25.47 -4.23 -13.65
CA ALA A 489 25.28 -5.47 -12.90
C ALA A 489 25.71 -6.72 -13.68
N SER A 490 25.58 -6.70 -15.01
CA SER A 490 26.05 -7.77 -15.90
C SER A 490 27.55 -7.75 -16.19
N GLY A 491 28.23 -6.66 -15.83
CA GLY A 491 29.66 -6.43 -16.10
C GLY A 491 29.96 -5.70 -17.42
N ASP A 492 28.95 -5.26 -18.17
CA ASP A 492 29.11 -4.44 -19.38
C ASP A 492 29.24 -2.95 -19.03
N LEU A 493 30.41 -2.58 -18.50
CA LEU A 493 30.71 -1.21 -18.08
C LEU A 493 30.75 -0.20 -19.24
N ASP A 494 31.14 -0.64 -20.44
CA ASP A 494 31.21 0.23 -21.62
C ASP A 494 29.80 0.49 -22.17
N GLY A 495 28.95 -0.54 -22.21
CA GLY A 495 27.53 -0.41 -22.55
C GLY A 495 26.79 0.51 -21.57
N GLY A 496 27.00 0.31 -20.26
CA GLY A 496 26.44 1.17 -19.21
C GLY A 496 26.83 2.64 -19.38
N LYS A 497 28.08 2.93 -19.75
CA LYS A 497 28.55 4.30 -20.01
C LYS A 497 27.89 4.94 -21.23
N ASP A 498 27.81 4.24 -22.36
CA ASP A 498 27.12 4.75 -23.56
C ASP A 498 25.63 5.02 -23.29
N THR A 499 24.99 4.13 -22.53
CA THR A 499 23.60 4.29 -22.10
C THR A 499 23.44 5.49 -21.17
N LEU A 500 24.35 5.67 -20.21
CA LEU A 500 24.35 6.81 -19.29
C LEU A 500 24.57 8.15 -20.00
N ASP A 501 25.47 8.19 -20.99
CA ASP A 501 25.72 9.38 -21.82
C ASP A 501 24.46 9.83 -22.56
N LYS A 502 23.69 8.87 -23.12
CA LYS A 502 22.39 9.14 -23.76
C LYS A 502 21.36 9.66 -22.77
N ALA A 503 21.29 9.06 -21.58
CA ALA A 503 20.39 9.50 -20.51
C ALA A 503 20.71 10.94 -20.08
N ARG A 504 22.00 11.25 -19.92
CA ARG A 504 22.55 12.57 -19.60
C ARG A 504 22.20 13.60 -20.68
N GLU A 505 22.43 13.27 -21.95
CA GLU A 505 22.11 14.17 -23.07
C GLU A 505 20.62 14.52 -23.10
N LEU A 506 19.75 13.52 -22.93
CA LEU A 506 18.30 13.73 -22.87
C LEU A 506 17.88 14.59 -21.69
N ALA A 507 18.46 14.36 -20.51
CA ALA A 507 18.19 15.16 -19.32
C ALA A 507 18.61 16.63 -19.51
N LEU A 508 19.81 16.87 -20.06
CA LEU A 508 20.32 18.24 -20.31
C LEU A 508 19.51 18.99 -21.38
N ASN A 509 18.85 18.28 -22.28
CA ASN A 509 18.05 18.87 -23.36
C ASN A 509 16.55 18.98 -23.02
N SER A 510 16.12 18.54 -21.83
CA SER A 510 14.72 18.56 -21.42
C SER A 510 14.46 19.44 -20.17
N PRO A 511 13.73 20.56 -20.31
CA PRO A 511 13.34 21.40 -19.17
C PRO A 511 12.51 20.71 -18.10
N THR A 512 11.74 19.68 -18.46
CA THR A 512 10.94 18.92 -17.49
C THR A 512 11.84 18.07 -16.61
N ILE A 513 12.85 17.43 -17.20
CA ILE A 513 13.78 16.54 -16.50
C ILE A 513 14.71 17.32 -15.59
N GLY A 514 15.23 18.46 -16.04
CA GLY A 514 16.06 19.32 -15.21
C GLY A 514 15.37 19.80 -13.94
N ASN A 515 14.04 19.80 -13.92
CA ASN A 515 13.24 20.10 -12.73
C ASN A 515 12.83 18.84 -11.95
N ASN A 516 13.08 17.64 -12.47
CA ASN A 516 12.79 16.37 -11.80
C ASN A 516 13.97 15.95 -10.92
N ALA A 517 13.85 16.25 -9.62
CA ALA A 517 14.87 15.96 -8.61
C ALA A 517 15.27 14.48 -8.54
N VAL A 518 14.32 13.56 -8.76
CA VAL A 518 14.57 12.12 -8.65
C VAL A 518 15.49 11.65 -9.78
N ILE A 519 15.17 12.02 -11.02
CA ILE A 519 15.96 11.62 -12.20
C ILE A 519 17.36 12.23 -12.17
N CYS A 520 17.48 13.51 -11.81
CA CYS A 520 18.79 14.18 -11.73
C CYS A 520 19.68 13.54 -10.66
N ARG A 521 19.09 13.15 -9.52
CA ARG A 521 19.77 12.45 -8.44
C ARG A 521 20.24 11.06 -8.87
N GLU A 522 19.38 10.27 -9.51
CA GLU A 522 19.73 8.93 -9.99
C GLU A 522 20.84 8.99 -11.05
N LEU A 523 20.74 9.90 -12.04
CA LEU A 523 21.81 10.14 -13.01
C LEU A 523 23.14 10.54 -12.35
N ALA A 524 23.10 11.41 -11.36
CA ALA A 524 24.30 11.81 -10.64
C ALA A 524 24.95 10.63 -9.92
N MET A 525 24.15 9.73 -9.33
CA MET A 525 24.66 8.53 -8.66
C MET A 525 25.25 7.52 -9.65
N GLU A 526 24.60 7.28 -10.79
CA GLU A 526 25.14 6.42 -11.84
C GLU A 526 26.47 6.98 -12.40
N LEU A 527 26.57 8.30 -12.57
CA LEU A 527 27.83 8.96 -12.95
C LEU A 527 28.93 8.74 -11.90
N VAL A 528 28.58 8.83 -10.61
CA VAL A 528 29.52 8.54 -9.50
C VAL A 528 30.01 7.09 -9.56
N GLU A 529 29.16 6.13 -9.92
CA GLU A 529 29.51 4.72 -10.05
C GLU A 529 30.35 4.41 -11.29
N LEU A 530 29.97 4.92 -12.46
CA LEU A 530 30.59 4.56 -13.74
C LEU A 530 31.79 5.43 -14.13
N GLU A 531 31.75 6.73 -13.81
CA GLU A 531 32.72 7.71 -14.29
C GLU A 531 33.46 8.47 -13.17
N GLY A 532 32.96 8.36 -11.95
CA GLY A 532 33.52 9.02 -10.77
C GLY A 532 32.88 10.38 -10.47
N ILE A 533 33.26 10.94 -9.31
CA ILE A 533 32.60 12.11 -8.73
C ILE A 533 32.74 13.37 -9.59
N ASP A 534 33.87 13.59 -10.28
CA ASP A 534 34.07 14.80 -11.08
C ASP A 534 33.06 14.93 -12.22
N GLN A 535 32.71 13.82 -12.87
CA GLN A 535 31.73 13.81 -13.94
C GLN A 535 30.32 14.08 -13.42
N ALA A 536 29.96 13.47 -12.29
CA ALA A 536 28.69 13.74 -11.62
C ALA A 536 28.56 15.21 -11.18
N LEU A 537 29.62 15.80 -10.64
CA LEU A 537 29.64 17.22 -10.28
C LEU A 537 29.57 18.14 -11.51
N SER A 538 30.27 17.80 -12.60
CA SER A 538 30.18 18.53 -13.86
C SER A 538 28.75 18.51 -14.41
N PHE A 539 28.10 17.35 -14.39
CA PHE A 539 26.71 17.20 -14.81
C PHE A 539 25.75 18.06 -13.98
N ILE A 540 25.87 18.04 -12.65
CA ILE A 540 25.01 18.87 -11.79
C ILE A 540 25.23 20.36 -12.09
N LYS A 541 26.48 20.78 -12.33
CA LYS A 541 26.77 22.17 -12.71
C LYS A 541 26.15 22.56 -14.05
N ASP A 542 26.15 21.65 -15.02
CA ASP A 542 25.46 21.87 -16.30
C ASP A 542 23.93 21.95 -16.13
N LEU A 543 23.35 21.16 -15.22
CA LEU A 543 21.95 21.27 -14.83
C LEU A 543 21.66 22.61 -14.15
N GLU A 544 22.51 23.04 -13.22
CA GLU A 544 22.37 24.31 -12.50
C GLU A 544 22.33 25.52 -13.45
N LEU A 545 23.14 25.50 -14.50
CA LEU A 545 23.15 26.54 -15.53
C LEU A 545 21.86 26.57 -16.38
N ARG A 546 21.13 25.45 -16.47
CA ARG A 546 19.99 25.28 -17.38
C ARG A 546 18.63 25.31 -16.68
N PHE A 547 18.52 24.75 -15.48
CA PHE A 547 17.25 24.41 -14.83
C PHE A 547 17.32 24.86 -13.37
N ALA A 548 16.85 26.09 -13.11
CA ALA A 548 17.04 26.85 -11.87
C ALA A 548 16.32 26.29 -10.62
N SER A 549 16.00 25.00 -10.58
CA SER A 549 15.43 24.34 -9.40
C SER A 549 16.54 24.02 -8.40
N GLU A 550 16.75 24.92 -7.44
CA GLU A 550 17.69 24.71 -6.33
C GLU A 550 17.40 23.35 -5.65
N ALA A 551 16.15 23.03 -5.33
CA ALA A 551 15.79 21.78 -4.66
C ALA A 551 16.29 20.51 -5.39
N THR A 552 16.18 20.47 -6.72
CA THR A 552 16.65 19.36 -7.56
C THR A 552 18.16 19.20 -7.46
N ILE A 553 18.88 20.31 -7.65
CA ILE A 553 20.35 20.37 -7.62
C ILE A 553 20.87 19.97 -6.23
N GLY A 554 20.19 20.42 -5.17
CA GLY A 554 20.53 20.10 -3.79
C GLY A 554 20.43 18.63 -3.46
N SER A 555 19.37 17.96 -3.93
CA SER A 555 19.22 16.52 -3.70
C SER A 555 20.32 15.72 -4.38
N ALA A 556 20.71 16.09 -5.61
CA ALA A 556 21.77 15.40 -6.34
C ALA A 556 23.15 15.63 -5.69
N TYR A 557 23.49 16.88 -5.34
CA TYR A 557 24.73 17.19 -4.60
C TYR A 557 24.79 16.42 -3.28
N PHE A 558 23.67 16.33 -2.58
CA PHE A 558 23.61 15.67 -1.28
C PHE A 558 23.92 14.17 -1.36
N GLU A 559 23.37 13.44 -2.34
CA GLU A 559 23.68 12.02 -2.50
C GLU A 559 25.15 11.78 -2.90
N ILE A 560 25.69 12.58 -3.83
CA ILE A 560 27.12 12.53 -4.16
C ILE A 560 27.94 12.71 -2.89
N LEU A 561 27.60 13.73 -2.10
CA LEU A 561 28.28 14.07 -0.87
C LEU A 561 28.21 12.91 0.15
N LEU A 562 27.04 12.27 0.33
CA LEU A 562 26.89 11.10 1.21
C LEU A 562 27.69 9.87 0.74
N SER A 563 27.97 9.75 -0.57
CA SER A 563 28.74 8.63 -1.11
C SER A 563 30.25 8.72 -0.82
N LEU A 564 30.79 9.94 -0.66
CA LEU A 564 32.23 10.20 -0.54
C LEU A 564 32.90 9.52 0.67
N PRO A 565 32.34 9.58 1.90
CA PRO A 565 32.97 8.94 3.05
C PRO A 565 33.08 7.42 2.92
N ASN A 566 32.08 6.77 2.32
CA ASN A 566 32.09 5.33 2.08
C ASN A 566 33.18 4.91 1.07
N ARG A 567 33.61 5.85 0.23
CA ARG A 567 34.73 5.68 -0.72
C ARG A 567 36.09 6.07 -0.12
N GLY A 568 36.14 6.49 1.15
CA GLY A 568 37.35 6.97 1.80
C GLY A 568 37.79 8.37 1.35
N GLU A 569 36.94 9.12 0.65
CA GLU A 569 37.24 10.45 0.12
C GLU A 569 36.82 11.57 1.10
N SER A 570 37.19 11.45 2.38
CA SER A 570 36.80 12.40 3.44
C SER A 570 37.25 13.84 3.18
N GLU A 571 38.46 14.04 2.61
CA GLU A 571 38.96 15.39 2.28
C GLU A 571 38.09 16.06 1.21
N ARG A 572 37.71 15.29 0.18
CA ARG A 572 36.85 15.77 -0.90
C ARG A 572 35.43 16.01 -0.41
N PHE A 573 34.93 15.17 0.50
CA PHE A 573 33.66 15.40 1.18
C PHE A 573 33.66 16.77 1.88
N ILE A 574 34.71 17.11 2.60
CA ILE A 574 34.85 18.41 3.27
C ILE A 574 34.88 19.56 2.25
N GLU A 575 35.65 19.41 1.17
CA GLU A 575 35.75 20.42 0.11
C GLU A 575 34.39 20.68 -0.55
N LEU A 576 33.70 19.60 -0.94
CA LEU A 576 32.39 19.68 -1.58
C LEU A 576 31.31 20.22 -0.65
N ALA A 577 31.31 19.80 0.62
CA ALA A 577 30.42 20.33 1.66
C ALA A 577 30.58 21.85 1.84
N LYS A 578 31.81 22.37 1.70
CA LYS A 578 32.09 23.82 1.80
C LYS A 578 31.59 24.60 0.58
N SER A 579 31.63 23.99 -0.61
CA SER A 579 31.22 24.63 -1.87
C SER A 579 29.72 24.50 -2.17
N MET A 580 29.00 23.64 -1.46
CA MET A 580 27.58 23.41 -1.70
C MET A 580 26.76 24.70 -1.49
N PRO A 581 25.89 25.08 -2.45
CA PRO A 581 25.07 26.28 -2.32
C PRO A 581 24.20 26.26 -1.05
N LEU A 582 24.19 27.38 -0.35
CA LEU A 582 23.56 27.58 0.96
C LEU A 582 22.05 27.38 0.96
N THR A 583 21.39 27.65 -0.17
CA THR A 583 19.95 27.45 -0.34
C THR A 583 19.56 25.96 -0.38
N LEU A 584 20.52 25.06 -0.64
CA LEU A 584 20.37 23.59 -0.65
C LEU A 584 20.55 22.95 0.73
N ALA A 585 21.08 23.73 1.67
CA ALA A 585 21.30 23.38 3.07
C ALA A 585 20.01 23.50 3.90
N GLN A 586 18.85 23.14 3.32
CA GLN A 586 17.55 23.11 4.00
C GLN A 586 17.50 21.98 5.04
N SER A 587 18.19 22.23 6.14
CA SER A 587 18.26 21.52 7.42
C SER A 587 18.58 20.03 7.46
N SER A 588 17.94 19.18 6.65
CA SER A 588 18.15 17.74 6.70
C SER A 588 19.49 17.37 6.07
N SER A 589 19.81 17.91 4.89
CA SER A 589 21.09 17.67 4.22
C SER A 589 22.27 18.13 5.08
N THR A 590 22.23 19.38 5.56
CA THR A 590 23.25 19.93 6.46
C THR A 590 23.42 19.09 7.72
N PHE A 591 22.34 18.49 8.21
CA PHE A 591 22.40 17.67 9.40
C PHE A 591 23.24 16.42 9.21
N TYR A 592 23.03 15.70 8.11
CA TYR A 592 23.85 14.55 7.76
C TYR A 592 25.30 14.94 7.47
N VAL A 593 25.50 16.06 6.75
CA VAL A 593 26.85 16.55 6.45
C VAL A 593 27.62 16.87 7.73
N VAL A 594 27.00 17.61 8.65
CA VAL A 594 27.62 17.92 9.95
C VAL A 594 27.87 16.65 10.75
N ARG A 595 26.93 15.70 10.82
CA ARG A 595 27.16 14.43 11.51
C ARG A 595 28.36 13.67 10.98
N GLU A 596 28.53 13.67 9.67
CA GLU A 596 29.65 12.99 9.04
C GLU A 596 30.97 13.73 9.29
N LEU A 597 30.99 15.07 9.23
CA LEU A 597 32.14 15.88 9.66
C LEU A 597 32.52 15.63 11.13
N LEU A 598 31.52 15.45 12.00
CA LEU A 598 31.75 15.09 13.39
C LEU A 598 32.34 13.68 13.55
N ARG A 599 31.97 12.74 12.68
CA ARG A 599 32.53 11.39 12.63
C ARG A 599 33.98 11.38 12.16
N THR A 600 34.33 12.23 11.18
CA THR A 600 35.71 12.39 10.69
C THR A 600 36.59 13.26 11.58
N GLY A 601 35.98 14.04 12.49
CA GLY A 601 36.68 14.89 13.45
C GLY A 601 36.92 16.33 12.95
N ASP A 602 36.29 16.74 11.85
CA ASP A 602 36.42 18.06 11.23
C ASP A 602 35.47 19.10 11.87
N PHE A 603 35.67 19.32 13.18
CA PHE A 603 34.81 20.16 14.01
C PHE A 603 34.68 21.60 13.50
N GLU A 604 35.76 22.20 12.99
CA GLU A 604 35.79 23.59 12.52
C GLU A 604 34.86 23.80 11.31
N VAL A 605 34.81 22.80 10.41
CA VAL A 605 33.92 22.82 9.25
C VAL A 605 32.48 22.58 9.69
N ALA A 606 32.26 21.63 10.60
CA ALA A 606 30.95 21.36 11.19
C ALA A 606 30.36 22.62 11.86
N ILE A 607 31.16 23.36 12.63
CA ILE A 607 30.78 24.64 13.26
C ILE A 607 30.41 25.69 12.21
N THR A 608 31.24 25.83 11.17
CA THR A 608 31.02 26.79 10.08
C THR A 608 29.72 26.52 9.33
N LEU A 609 29.46 25.26 8.96
CA LEU A 609 28.22 24.85 8.29
C LEU A 609 27.01 24.98 9.20
N THR A 610 27.16 24.69 10.49
CA THR A 610 26.07 24.88 11.45
C THR A 610 25.68 26.34 11.59
N GLY A 611 26.64 27.26 11.61
CA GLY A 611 26.38 28.71 11.66
C GLY A 611 25.60 29.24 10.45
N LYS A 612 25.68 28.53 9.33
CA LYS A 612 24.97 28.82 8.08
C LYS A 612 23.53 28.29 8.04
N VAL A 613 23.09 27.51 9.02
CA VAL A 613 21.71 26.99 9.07
C VAL A 613 20.73 28.09 9.49
N ASP A 614 19.78 28.39 8.61
CA ASP A 614 18.76 29.43 8.84
C ASP A 614 17.77 29.08 9.95
N SER A 615 17.36 27.81 10.01
CA SER A 615 16.48 27.33 11.08
C SER A 615 17.23 27.34 12.41
N LEU A 616 16.86 28.28 13.27
CA LEU A 616 17.39 28.39 14.63
C LEU A 616 17.33 27.06 15.39
N GLU A 617 16.26 26.29 15.19
CA GLU A 617 16.03 25.02 15.86
C GLU A 617 17.06 23.97 15.44
N ASN A 618 17.24 23.83 14.13
CA ASN A 618 18.19 22.88 13.57
C ASN A 618 19.63 23.31 13.84
N ARG A 619 19.91 24.62 13.82
CA ARG A 619 21.20 25.18 14.21
C ARG A 619 21.54 24.85 15.65
N CYS A 620 20.64 25.09 16.60
CA CYS A 620 20.89 24.75 18.00
C CYS A 620 21.12 23.26 18.17
N TYR A 621 20.27 22.42 17.57
CA TYR A 621 20.43 20.96 17.65
C TYR A 621 21.80 20.50 17.12
N LEU A 622 22.25 21.06 15.99
CA LEU A 622 23.58 20.79 15.44
C LEU A 622 24.71 21.27 16.34
N GLN A 623 24.58 22.45 16.95
CA GLN A 623 25.56 22.94 17.93
C GLN A 623 25.69 21.99 19.12
N PHE A 624 24.60 21.38 19.59
CA PHE A 624 24.66 20.37 20.65
C PHE A 624 25.35 19.07 20.21
N GLU A 625 25.04 18.56 19.01
CA GLU A 625 25.73 17.38 18.46
C GLU A 625 27.24 17.65 18.29
N ILE A 626 27.61 18.87 17.86
CA ILE A 626 29.01 19.31 17.81
C ILE A 626 29.63 19.31 19.21
N GLY A 627 28.98 19.96 20.18
CA GLY A 627 29.47 20.04 21.56
C GLY A 627 29.69 18.66 22.18
N LYS A 628 28.74 17.75 22.01
CA LYS A 628 28.86 16.35 22.45
C LYS A 628 30.05 15.65 21.82
N SER A 629 30.25 15.82 20.51
CA SER A 629 31.35 15.18 19.80
C SER A 629 32.71 15.77 20.20
N LEU A 630 32.78 17.08 20.48
CA LEU A 630 33.96 17.72 21.04
C LEU A 630 34.29 17.22 22.46
N TYR A 631 33.29 16.99 23.31
CA TYR A 631 33.52 16.33 24.61
C TYR A 631 34.10 14.94 24.45
N ALA A 632 33.54 14.13 23.55
CA ALA A 632 34.06 12.79 23.27
C ALA A 632 35.50 12.82 22.75
N ALA A 633 35.90 13.89 22.07
CA ALA A 633 37.27 14.15 21.61
C ALA A 633 38.17 14.83 22.66
N GLY A 634 37.69 15.08 23.89
CA GLY A 634 38.45 15.74 24.97
C GLY A 634 38.63 17.26 24.83
N ARG A 635 37.90 17.91 23.91
CA ARG A 635 37.95 19.36 23.66
C ARG A 635 36.90 20.12 24.49
N GLU A 636 36.94 19.92 25.81
CA GLU A 636 35.89 20.37 26.74
C GLU A 636 35.63 21.88 26.69
N SER A 637 36.68 22.71 26.62
CA SER A 637 36.51 24.17 26.59
C SER A 637 35.75 24.65 25.35
N GLU A 638 35.97 24.00 24.22
CA GLU A 638 35.30 24.32 22.95
C GLU A 638 33.87 23.79 22.92
N ALA A 639 33.69 22.55 23.41
CA ALA A 639 32.37 21.95 23.62
C ALA A 639 31.47 22.87 24.47
N ASN A 640 31.97 23.29 25.63
CA ASN A 640 31.30 24.22 26.54
C ASN A 640 30.94 25.53 25.83
N SER A 641 31.86 26.12 25.06
CA SER A 641 31.58 27.38 24.36
C SER A 641 30.46 27.26 23.33
N ILE A 642 30.41 26.15 22.59
CA ILE A 642 29.39 25.92 21.56
C ILE A 642 28.05 25.60 22.20
N ILE A 643 28.04 24.77 23.24
CA ILE A 643 26.84 24.43 24.03
C ILE A 643 26.25 25.69 24.65
N GLU A 644 27.06 26.54 25.28
CA GLU A 644 26.60 27.80 25.88
C GLU A 644 26.04 28.76 24.82
N SER A 645 26.65 28.80 23.62
CA SER A 645 26.09 29.55 22.48
C SER A 645 24.74 29.01 22.02
N ALA A 646 24.56 27.69 22.00
CA ALA A 646 23.29 27.05 21.66
C ALA A 646 22.24 27.30 22.74
N MET A 647 22.62 27.21 24.01
CA MET A 647 21.73 27.47 25.14
C MET A 647 21.19 28.90 25.16
N LYS A 648 22.03 29.89 24.81
CA LYS A 648 21.59 31.30 24.69
C LYS A 648 20.50 31.51 23.64
N GLN A 649 20.41 30.61 22.65
CA GLN A 649 19.40 30.64 21.59
C GLN A 649 18.14 29.83 21.96
N ILE A 650 18.18 28.96 22.98
CA ILE A 650 17.02 28.15 23.40
C ILE A 650 15.78 29.00 23.74
N PRO A 651 15.86 30.15 24.46
CA PRO A 651 14.68 30.94 24.78
C PRO A 651 13.85 31.33 23.55
N ASP A 652 14.52 31.59 22.42
CA ASP A 652 13.89 31.94 21.15
C ASP A 652 13.26 30.72 20.43
N LEU A 653 13.62 29.51 20.85
CA LEU A 653 13.09 28.23 20.38
C LEU A 653 11.89 27.71 21.16
N ILE A 654 11.54 28.36 22.28
CA ILE A 654 10.44 27.95 23.14
C ILE A 654 9.10 28.16 22.40
N ARG A 655 8.76 27.15 21.60
CA ARG A 655 7.49 26.94 20.92
C ARG A 655 7.03 25.52 21.26
N PRO A 656 5.71 25.25 21.29
CA PRO A 656 5.17 23.92 21.60
C PRO A 656 5.85 22.72 20.90
N LYS A 657 6.37 22.91 19.69
CA LYS A 657 7.05 21.86 18.90
C LYS A 657 8.56 21.70 19.21
N GLY A 658 9.25 22.75 19.66
CA GLY A 658 10.72 22.74 19.87
C GLY A 658 11.15 22.08 21.19
N ASN A 659 10.26 22.06 22.19
CA ASN A 659 10.60 21.58 23.54
C ASN A 659 11.00 20.10 23.59
N GLY A 660 10.44 19.27 22.70
CA GLY A 660 10.81 17.86 22.63
C GLY A 660 12.27 17.67 22.24
N ARG A 661 12.77 18.48 21.29
CA ARG A 661 14.17 18.43 20.89
C ARG A 661 15.08 19.01 21.98
N ILE A 662 14.68 20.11 22.62
CA ILE A 662 15.39 20.69 23.77
C ILE A 662 15.55 19.67 24.91
N ALA A 663 14.49 18.91 25.24
CA ALA A 663 14.58 17.85 26.24
C ALA A 663 15.51 16.70 25.83
N THR A 664 15.49 16.33 24.54
CA THR A 664 16.42 15.31 24.00
C THR A 664 17.87 15.76 24.12
N ILE A 665 18.14 17.04 23.83
CA ILE A 665 19.45 17.65 24.01
C ILE A 665 19.88 17.58 25.48
N GLY A 666 19.02 18.00 26.41
CA GLY A 666 19.34 17.93 27.84
C GLY A 666 19.66 16.49 28.29
N ALA A 667 18.91 15.51 27.78
CA ALA A 667 19.17 14.10 28.08
C ALA A 667 20.55 13.67 27.57
N GLN A 668 20.90 14.05 26.35
CA GLN A 668 22.22 13.77 25.77
C GLN A 668 23.36 14.44 26.54
N LEU A 669 23.18 15.67 27.02
CA LEU A 669 24.17 16.36 27.86
C LEU A 669 24.39 15.63 29.19
N ALA A 670 23.30 15.17 29.82
CA ALA A 670 23.40 14.38 31.04
C ALA A 670 24.17 13.07 30.81
N VAL A 671 23.90 12.36 29.70
CA VAL A 671 24.64 11.15 29.31
C VAL A 671 26.12 11.44 29.07
N ALA A 672 26.46 12.60 28.52
CA ALA A 672 27.83 13.04 28.31
C ALA A 672 28.54 13.50 29.60
N GLY A 673 27.84 13.53 30.74
CA GLY A 673 28.38 13.97 32.04
C GLY A 673 28.26 15.47 32.31
N ASP A 674 27.75 16.27 31.37
CA ASP A 674 27.47 17.70 31.58
C ASP A 674 26.11 17.89 32.28
N ILE A 675 26.08 17.51 33.56
CA ILE A 675 24.89 17.55 34.40
C ILE A 675 24.43 19.00 34.62
N GLU A 676 25.35 19.97 34.73
CA GLU A 676 24.97 21.38 34.93
C GLU A 676 24.19 21.93 33.74
N SER A 677 24.65 21.72 32.51
CA SER A 677 23.92 22.19 31.33
C SER A 677 22.61 21.42 31.13
N ALA A 678 22.59 20.11 31.43
CA ALA A 678 21.36 19.33 31.40
C ALA A 678 20.31 19.83 32.41
N LEU A 679 20.72 20.19 33.62
CA LEU A 679 19.86 20.78 34.65
C LEU A 679 19.36 22.16 34.20
N ARG A 680 20.22 23.03 33.67
CA ARG A 680 19.82 24.34 33.11
C ARG A 680 18.74 24.18 32.04
N ILE A 681 18.89 23.21 31.13
CA ILE A 681 17.87 22.90 30.12
C ILE A 681 16.57 22.42 30.78
N ALA A 682 16.66 21.50 31.73
CA ALA A 682 15.50 21.00 32.47
C ALA A 682 14.75 22.11 33.22
N GLU A 683 15.44 23.15 33.70
CA GLU A 683 14.83 24.33 34.34
C GLU A 683 14.16 25.30 33.37
N MET A 684 14.55 25.30 32.10
CA MET A 684 13.94 26.15 31.04
C MET A 684 12.64 25.56 30.47
N LEU A 685 12.50 24.24 30.49
CA LEU A 685 11.33 23.48 30.03
C LEU A 685 9.99 23.58 30.84
N PRO A 686 9.95 23.83 32.17
CA PRO A 686 8.76 23.61 33.00
C PRO A 686 7.59 24.58 32.79
N ASN A 687 7.74 25.64 32.00
CA ASN A 687 6.68 26.63 31.79
C ASN A 687 5.68 26.28 30.67
N LEU A 688 5.71 25.05 30.15
CA LEU A 688 5.10 24.70 28.87
C LEU A 688 4.11 23.54 29.06
N ASN A 689 2.85 23.89 29.39
CA ASN A 689 1.69 22.99 29.58
C ASN A 689 1.29 22.18 28.31
N ASN A 690 2.22 21.54 27.62
CA ASN A 690 1.93 20.78 26.40
C ASN A 690 2.12 19.27 26.60
N ALA A 691 1.00 18.54 26.68
CA ALA A 691 0.92 17.09 26.86
C ALA A 691 1.64 16.25 25.77
N ARG A 692 2.04 16.84 24.64
CA ARG A 692 2.81 16.16 23.58
C ARG A 692 4.30 16.01 23.89
N LEU A 693 4.81 16.61 24.96
CA LEU A 693 6.25 16.68 25.28
C LEU A 693 6.74 15.57 26.22
N ASP A 694 5.79 14.78 26.70
CA ASP A 694 5.94 13.78 27.73
C ASP A 694 6.99 12.67 27.44
N MET A 695 7.32 12.39 26.16
CA MET A 695 8.27 11.32 25.82
C MET A 695 9.74 11.72 25.94
N ASN A 696 10.08 13.01 25.89
CA ASN A 696 11.49 13.43 25.97
C ASN A 696 11.85 13.93 27.38
N TYR A 697 10.88 14.36 28.17
CA TYR A 697 11.09 14.73 29.58
C TYR A 697 11.46 13.54 30.45
N HIS A 698 10.91 12.35 30.21
CA HIS A 698 11.35 11.17 30.96
C HIS A 698 12.79 10.79 30.63
N LYS A 699 13.22 10.86 29.36
CA LYS A 699 14.61 10.57 28.97
C LYS A 699 15.58 11.54 29.63
N LEU A 700 15.21 12.82 29.71
CA LEU A 700 15.99 13.83 30.42
C LEU A 700 16.04 13.53 31.92
N ALA A 701 14.90 13.29 32.56
CA ALA A 701 14.81 12.96 33.97
C ALA A 701 15.59 11.69 34.33
N GLU A 702 15.47 10.64 33.53
CA GLU A 702 16.21 9.39 33.64
C GLU A 702 17.71 9.65 33.50
N SER A 703 18.15 10.29 32.41
CA SER A 703 19.56 10.55 32.14
C SER A 703 20.21 11.39 33.25
N LEU A 704 19.50 12.42 33.72
CA LEU A 704 19.92 13.25 34.84
C LEU A 704 20.19 12.40 36.08
N VAL A 705 19.26 11.52 36.47
CA VAL A 705 19.43 10.68 37.66
C VAL A 705 20.50 9.61 37.46
N VAL A 706 20.54 8.95 36.30
CA VAL A 706 21.55 7.92 36.01
C VAL A 706 22.96 8.49 36.09
N HIS A 707 23.19 9.69 35.56
CA HIS A 707 24.53 10.24 35.37
C HIS A 707 24.97 11.29 36.41
N CYS A 708 24.10 11.72 37.35
CA CYS A 708 24.51 12.69 38.37
C CYS A 708 25.47 12.10 39.42
N ASP A 709 26.26 12.94 40.08
CA ASP A 709 27.02 12.51 41.26
C ASP A 709 26.11 12.33 42.47
N ALA A 710 26.52 11.49 43.44
CA ALA A 710 25.75 11.24 44.66
C ALA A 710 25.45 12.52 45.46
N SER A 711 26.37 13.50 45.43
CA SER A 711 26.19 14.81 46.08
C SER A 711 25.04 15.63 45.50
N ARG A 712 24.63 15.36 44.26
CA ARG A 712 23.60 16.10 43.52
C ARG A 712 22.33 15.31 43.26
N LEU A 713 22.25 14.08 43.75
CA LEU A 713 21.10 13.21 43.52
C LEU A 713 19.80 13.86 44.01
N SER A 714 19.80 14.50 45.18
CA SER A 714 18.59 15.15 45.73
C SER A 714 18.08 16.31 44.87
N GLU A 715 18.99 17.15 44.37
CA GLU A 715 18.66 18.27 43.46
C GLU A 715 18.08 17.74 42.15
N THR A 716 18.80 16.78 41.56
CA THR A 716 18.45 16.13 40.30
C THR A 716 17.10 15.41 40.39
N MET A 717 16.83 14.76 41.52
CA MET A 717 15.55 14.11 41.81
C MET A 717 14.39 15.09 41.93
N SER A 718 14.62 16.24 42.57
CA SER A 718 13.60 17.30 42.66
C SER A 718 13.22 17.80 41.26
N LEU A 719 14.21 18.02 40.40
CA LEU A 719 13.98 18.50 39.04
C LEU A 719 13.37 17.42 38.14
N ALA A 720 13.84 16.17 38.22
CA ALA A 720 13.25 15.03 37.53
C ALA A 720 11.76 14.90 37.88
N ARG A 721 11.41 14.96 39.16
CA ARG A 721 10.01 14.94 39.61
C ARG A 721 9.21 16.15 39.10
N LYS A 722 9.81 17.33 39.08
CA LYS A 722 9.18 18.53 38.50
C LYS A 722 8.93 18.38 37.00
N LEU A 723 9.85 17.78 36.24
CA LEU A 723 9.65 17.48 34.82
C LEU A 723 8.49 16.49 34.64
N LEU A 724 8.46 15.42 35.43
CA LEU A 724 7.44 14.37 35.33
C LEU A 724 6.04 14.84 35.79
N SER A 725 5.96 15.83 36.68
CA SER A 725 4.68 16.38 37.12
C SER A 725 3.99 17.29 36.10
N THR A 726 4.74 17.76 35.08
CA THR A 726 4.18 18.62 34.01
C THR A 726 3.38 17.86 32.94
N GLY A 727 3.51 16.53 32.85
CA GLY A 727 2.85 15.69 31.84
C GLY A 727 1.97 14.61 32.45
N GLN A 728 0.63 14.77 32.40
CA GLN A 728 -0.28 13.76 32.97
C GLN A 728 -0.28 12.44 32.19
N SER A 729 -0.07 12.48 30.87
CA SER A 729 -0.22 11.32 29.98
C SER A 729 0.93 10.32 30.05
N ASN A 730 2.19 10.74 30.26
CA ASN A 730 3.31 9.81 30.49
C ASN A 730 3.98 9.92 31.86
N ARG A 731 3.32 10.51 32.87
CA ARG A 731 3.81 10.48 34.25
C ARG A 731 4.19 9.06 34.69
N PHE A 732 3.38 8.07 34.34
CA PHE A 732 3.64 6.66 34.62
C PHE A 732 4.97 6.15 34.03
N ASN A 733 5.20 6.36 32.74
CA ASN A 733 6.42 5.90 32.07
C ASN A 733 7.66 6.61 32.62
N GLY A 734 7.51 7.90 32.96
CA GLY A 734 8.58 8.67 33.58
C GLY A 734 8.92 8.23 35.00
N GLU A 735 7.91 8.00 35.85
CA GLU A 735 8.12 7.49 37.21
C GLU A 735 8.73 6.09 37.19
N LYS A 736 8.32 5.24 36.23
CA LYS A 736 8.94 3.94 35.99
C LYS A 736 10.43 4.07 35.60
N ALA A 737 10.74 4.87 34.59
CA ALA A 737 12.13 5.08 34.14
C ALA A 737 13.01 5.67 35.26
N LEU A 738 12.46 6.61 36.03
CA LEU A 738 13.13 7.19 37.19
C LEU A 738 13.40 6.16 38.29
N SER A 739 12.44 5.26 38.55
CA SER A 739 12.63 4.14 39.50
C SER A 739 13.71 3.16 39.02
N ASP A 740 13.70 2.80 37.73
CA ASP A 740 14.70 1.91 37.13
C ASP A 740 16.12 2.55 37.19
N ALA A 741 16.23 3.87 36.99
CA ALA A 741 17.46 4.63 37.14
C ALA A 741 17.99 4.62 38.59
N LEU A 742 17.14 4.88 39.57
CA LEU A 742 17.49 4.83 41.00
C LEU A 742 17.90 3.43 41.43
N PHE A 743 17.17 2.41 41.00
CA PHE A 743 17.53 1.01 41.23
C PHE A 743 18.92 0.69 40.67
N SER A 744 19.23 1.16 39.45
CA SER A 744 20.53 0.93 38.82
C SER A 744 21.68 1.51 39.65
N ARG A 745 21.45 2.65 40.32
CA ARG A 745 22.39 3.32 41.24
C ARG A 745 22.47 2.72 42.64
N GLY A 746 21.55 1.83 43.02
CA GLY A 746 21.48 1.24 44.35
C GLY A 746 20.63 2.01 45.36
N GLU A 747 19.90 3.04 44.90
CA GLU A 747 19.02 3.88 45.72
C GLU A 747 17.64 3.22 45.84
N TYR A 748 17.58 2.05 46.48
CA TYR A 748 16.42 1.16 46.45
C TYR A 748 15.18 1.74 47.13
N ASN A 749 15.36 2.49 48.23
CA ASN A 749 14.26 3.08 48.96
C ASN A 749 13.62 4.21 48.15
N GLU A 750 14.44 5.01 47.49
CA GLU A 750 14.07 6.10 46.61
C GLU A 750 13.36 5.54 45.37
N ALA A 751 13.89 4.48 44.76
CA ALA A 751 13.25 3.77 43.66
C ALA A 751 11.84 3.29 44.04
N ARG A 752 11.68 2.72 45.25
CA ARG A 752 10.39 2.30 45.80
C ARG A 752 9.46 3.49 46.01
N ASN A 753 9.96 4.58 46.60
CA ASN A 753 9.19 5.79 46.88
C ASN A 753 8.65 6.44 45.59
N VAL A 754 9.44 6.45 44.51
CA VAL A 754 8.97 6.94 43.20
C VAL A 754 7.81 6.09 42.67
N LEU A 755 7.88 4.76 42.76
CA LEU A 755 6.77 3.90 42.33
C LEU A 755 5.51 4.09 43.18
N MET A 756 5.65 4.41 44.47
CA MET A 756 4.50 4.68 45.34
C MET A 756 3.68 5.90 44.89
N GLU A 757 4.29 6.83 44.15
CA GLU A 757 3.66 8.05 43.62
C GLU A 757 2.82 7.79 42.36
N ILE A 758 2.92 6.60 41.74
CA ILE A 758 2.12 6.21 40.58
C ILE A 758 0.62 6.14 40.98
N PRO A 759 -0.27 6.89 40.30
CA PRO A 759 -1.68 6.97 40.68
C PRO A 759 -2.48 5.70 40.33
N ILE A 760 -2.02 4.91 39.36
CA ILE A 760 -2.68 3.67 38.93
C ILE A 760 -2.23 2.52 39.84
N GLU A 761 -3.09 2.13 40.78
CA GLU A 761 -2.77 1.16 41.84
C GLU A 761 -2.29 -0.20 41.30
N THR A 762 -2.93 -0.73 40.25
CA THR A 762 -2.57 -2.02 39.66
C THR A 762 -1.16 -2.02 39.10
N GLU A 763 -0.81 -0.99 38.33
CA GLU A 763 0.53 -0.83 37.76
C GLU A 763 1.58 -0.53 38.85
N ARG A 764 1.22 0.29 39.85
CA ARG A 764 2.07 0.53 41.02
C ARG A 764 2.44 -0.78 41.73
N LEU A 765 1.46 -1.60 42.07
CA LEU A 765 1.70 -2.88 42.77
C LEU A 765 2.55 -3.83 41.92
N ARG A 766 2.27 -3.91 40.61
CA ARG A 766 3.07 -4.72 39.67
C ARG A 766 4.53 -4.27 39.61
N LEU A 767 4.78 -2.97 39.51
CA LEU A 767 6.15 -2.44 39.46
C LEU A 767 6.87 -2.59 40.80
N LEU A 768 6.18 -2.44 41.93
CA LEU A 768 6.76 -2.67 43.26
C LEU A 768 7.18 -4.12 43.46
N ASP A 769 6.34 -5.09 43.06
CA ASP A 769 6.70 -6.51 43.10
C ASP A 769 7.93 -6.81 42.23
N ARG A 770 7.96 -6.27 41.00
CA ARG A 770 9.12 -6.37 40.11
C ARG A 770 10.39 -5.77 40.74
N LEU A 771 10.28 -4.59 41.35
CA LEU A 771 11.41 -3.93 42.02
C LEU A 771 11.92 -4.76 43.21
N ASP A 772 11.02 -5.27 44.05
CA ASP A 772 11.37 -6.13 45.19
C ASP A 772 12.07 -7.42 44.73
N GLN A 773 11.63 -8.03 43.62
CA GLN A 773 12.31 -9.17 42.99
C GLN A 773 13.73 -8.80 42.51
N LEU A 774 13.88 -7.65 41.84
CA LEU A 774 15.18 -7.16 41.37
C LEU A 774 16.15 -6.87 42.52
N ILE A 775 15.66 -6.27 43.62
CA ILE A 775 16.44 -6.02 44.85
C ILE A 775 16.89 -7.35 45.46
N GLN A 776 16.00 -8.35 45.56
CA GLN A 776 16.37 -9.67 46.07
C GLN A 776 17.44 -10.36 45.22
N VAL A 777 17.36 -10.24 43.88
CA VAL A 777 18.37 -10.81 42.98
C VAL A 777 19.72 -10.10 43.15
N ARG A 778 19.72 -8.78 43.27
CA ARG A 778 20.95 -7.98 43.37
C ARG A 778 21.63 -8.08 44.73
N THR A 779 20.87 -8.23 45.81
CA THR A 779 21.41 -8.39 47.19
C THR A 779 21.90 -9.81 47.50
N LYS A 780 21.49 -10.81 46.71
CA LYS A 780 21.98 -12.19 46.80
C LYS A 780 23.28 -12.44 46.01
N LYS A 781 23.61 -11.57 45.05
CA LYS A 781 24.89 -11.55 44.34
C LYS A 781 25.90 -10.74 45.14
#